data_AF-D5EM19-F1
#
_entry.id   AF-D5EM19-F1
#
_cell.length_a   1.000
_cell.length_b   1.000
_cell.length_c   1.000
_cell.angle_alpha   90.00
_cell.angle_beta   90.00
_cell.angle_gamma   90.00
#
_symmetry.space_group_name_H-M   'P 1'
#
loop_
_entity.id
_entity.type
_entity.pdbx_description
1 polymer ?
#
loop_
_entity_poly.entity_id
_entity_poly.type
_entity_poly.pdbx_seq_one_letter_code
_entity_poly.pdbx_strand_id
1 'polypeptide(L)'
;MNLRHRESLWLCCFVAIAQVANGVILSWTGTSSEDWGTAENWSPERIPVDGDSLYFVSSAAAVTNNNLSGTLEVDDLFFANATDGYDFTVNGNGIRVTGSIGTEVVTDTSTDTITDTLNTDIEFVGSSIEINTSTGHNLVLNGQLSGGTQLVYNDGGNGAGDDGEVTLAGANSYTGGSRLNGGTLRLLHNAALGTGALSIEDRSNTNPLLVLGADGLLIGNDLTLTNQGSNKRILLDLAGSGTAELSGAIVLNETGSTNNRFIVGEDDVLTLSGDISGPGRLSLFQDAGGGTLVLSGNNSHGGGVLVREGSLVIASDNALGTGLLTIEDRGVNPVILLTDGRMVANEIIFSNRGGNKTLELDVAGAGAAELSGRITIQERTSGRVDFRVGNNDQLVLSGQVTSTRNAGVTKLGNGRLVLSNASNDYTGITDVRDGVLAINADNSAVTGGVQVRAGAELTGSGRTGSALSVAGTVAPGDASVGVFRAASADFSDGSSVRIELDSSAGVAAGADLLVLDQGIQTSATGDLNLTGLVQLELSDISSTPMPFAIGTTFTLISYDGAWNGGLLSSGGAELQDGGTFVALSNTWRIDYASSVGGANFVGEQLNGSSVLITAVPEPASSVLVGGLIVALACGARRRRVV
;
A
#
# COMPACT_ATOMS: atom_id res chain seq x y z
N MET A 1 -59.30 19.59 79.17
CA MET A 1 -60.50 18.73 79.23
C MET A 1 -61.15 18.76 77.86
N ASN A 2 -61.33 17.58 77.27
CA ASN A 2 -62.12 17.23 76.08
C ASN A 2 -61.63 17.63 74.68
N LEU A 3 -60.80 16.71 74.19
CA LEU A 3 -60.71 16.17 72.82
C LEU A 3 -62.01 16.26 71.98
N ARG A 4 -61.84 16.60 70.70
CA ARG A 4 -62.74 16.17 69.61
C ARG A 4 -61.96 15.32 68.62
N HIS A 5 -62.44 14.09 68.46
CA HIS A 5 -62.03 13.10 67.48
C HIS A 5 -62.13 13.63 66.04
N ARG A 6 -61.08 13.40 65.26
CA ARG A 6 -61.17 13.16 63.81
C ARG A 6 -60.46 11.84 63.54
N GLU A 7 -61.25 10.83 63.21
CA GLU A 7 -60.79 9.54 62.73
C GLU A 7 -60.28 9.72 61.30
N SER A 8 -58.97 9.54 61.12
CA SER A 8 -58.37 9.38 59.80
C SER A 8 -58.14 7.87 59.62
N LEU A 9 -58.96 7.22 58.80
CA LEU A 9 -58.70 5.87 58.32
C LEU A 9 -57.39 5.90 57.51
N TRP A 10 -56.31 5.38 58.10
CA TRP A 10 -55.11 5.02 57.36
C TRP A 10 -55.38 3.69 56.66
N LEU A 11 -55.62 3.76 55.36
CA LEU A 11 -55.57 2.59 54.48
C LEU A 11 -54.09 2.22 54.32
N CYS A 12 -53.63 1.24 55.10
CA CYS A 12 -52.32 0.62 54.91
C CYS A 12 -52.30 -0.08 53.55
N CYS A 13 -51.79 0.60 52.53
CA CYS A 13 -51.37 -0.04 51.29
C CYS A 13 -50.09 -0.83 51.64
N PHE A 14 -50.23 -2.15 51.80
CA PHE A 14 -49.09 -3.05 51.75
C PHE A 14 -48.54 -2.97 50.32
N VAL A 15 -47.57 -2.08 50.11
CA VAL A 15 -46.60 -2.28 49.04
C VAL A 15 -45.88 -3.56 49.41
N ALA A 16 -46.14 -4.63 48.65
CA ALA A 16 -45.25 -5.77 48.61
C ALA A 16 -43.91 -5.26 48.09
N ILE A 17 -43.03 -4.87 49.01
CA ILE A 17 -41.61 -4.78 48.72
C ILE A 17 -41.23 -6.23 48.42
N ALA A 18 -41.07 -6.55 47.14
CA ALA A 18 -40.43 -7.79 46.74
C ALA A 18 -39.08 -7.81 47.48
N GLN A 19 -38.98 -8.73 48.43
CA GLN A 19 -37.75 -9.01 49.12
C GLN A 19 -36.80 -9.49 48.02
N VAL A 20 -35.81 -8.67 47.64
CA VAL A 20 -34.70 -9.16 46.82
C VAL A 20 -34.09 -10.28 47.66
N ALA A 21 -34.27 -11.52 47.23
CA ALA A 21 -33.56 -12.63 47.84
C ALA A 21 -32.08 -12.26 47.72
N ASN A 22 -31.33 -12.25 48.83
CA ASN A 22 -29.89 -12.17 48.71
C ASN A 22 -29.45 -13.42 47.96
N GLY A 23 -29.03 -13.24 46.72
CA GLY A 23 -28.41 -14.28 45.93
C GLY A 23 -27.28 -14.95 46.72
N VAL A 24 -27.08 -16.23 46.46
CA VAL A 24 -25.95 -16.98 47.01
C VAL A 24 -25.04 -17.47 45.89
N ILE A 25 -23.80 -17.76 46.23
CA ILE A 25 -22.89 -18.45 45.30
C ILE A 25 -23.27 -19.93 45.28
N LEU A 26 -23.56 -20.46 44.09
CA LEU A 26 -23.80 -21.87 43.82
C LEU A 26 -22.68 -22.43 42.96
N SER A 27 -21.97 -23.42 43.48
CA SER A 27 -20.92 -24.12 42.75
C SER A 27 -21.47 -25.35 42.03
N TRP A 28 -21.30 -25.42 40.71
CA TRP A 28 -21.62 -26.60 39.90
C TRP A 28 -20.65 -27.73 40.24
N THR A 29 -21.19 -28.80 40.80
CA THR A 29 -20.49 -30.05 41.09
C THR A 29 -20.70 -31.09 40.00
N GLY A 30 -21.84 -31.06 39.28
CA GLY A 30 -22.15 -31.95 38.16
C GLY A 30 -22.18 -33.44 38.51
N THR A 31 -22.39 -33.78 39.79
CA THR A 31 -22.20 -35.16 40.28
C THR A 31 -23.35 -36.11 39.98
N SER A 32 -24.52 -35.61 39.60
CA SER A 32 -25.74 -36.40 39.42
C SER A 32 -26.29 -36.41 37.99
N SER A 33 -26.23 -35.29 37.27
CA SER A 33 -26.69 -35.18 35.87
C SER A 33 -26.08 -33.95 35.17
N GLU A 34 -26.42 -33.73 33.90
CA GLU A 34 -26.03 -32.53 33.13
C GLU A 34 -26.98 -31.34 33.36
N ASP A 35 -28.13 -31.54 34.02
CA ASP A 35 -29.22 -30.57 34.09
C ASP A 35 -29.14 -29.64 35.31
N TRP A 36 -29.28 -28.33 35.07
CA TRP A 36 -29.29 -27.29 36.14
C TRP A 36 -30.44 -27.44 37.13
N GLY A 37 -31.57 -28.03 36.73
CA GLY A 37 -32.72 -28.30 37.57
C GLY A 37 -32.56 -29.44 38.58
N THR A 38 -31.39 -30.09 38.63
CA THR A 38 -31.08 -31.13 39.63
C THR A 38 -30.31 -30.51 40.80
N ALA A 39 -30.90 -30.43 41.99
CA ALA A 39 -30.32 -29.74 43.14
C ALA A 39 -28.96 -30.34 43.57
N GLU A 40 -28.80 -31.65 43.44
CA GLU A 40 -27.61 -32.43 43.76
C GLU A 40 -26.40 -32.07 42.89
N ASN A 41 -26.60 -31.38 41.76
CA ASN A 41 -25.51 -30.86 40.94
C ASN A 41 -24.93 -29.56 41.47
N TRP A 42 -25.49 -28.94 42.52
CA TRP A 42 -25.05 -27.65 43.05
C TRP A 42 -24.58 -27.75 44.51
N SER A 43 -23.68 -26.87 44.90
CA SER A 43 -23.22 -26.70 46.28
C SER A 43 -23.31 -25.23 46.71
N PRO A 44 -24.06 -24.88 47.76
CA PRO A 44 -24.96 -25.75 48.54
C PRO A 44 -26.07 -26.37 47.68
N GLU A 45 -26.56 -27.55 48.08
CA GLU A 45 -27.54 -28.35 47.33
C GLU A 45 -28.89 -27.64 47.20
N ARG A 46 -29.08 -26.93 46.08
CA ARG A 46 -30.33 -26.29 45.68
C ARG A 46 -30.31 -25.94 44.20
N ILE A 47 -31.49 -25.84 43.60
CA ILE A 47 -31.66 -25.32 42.24
C ILE A 47 -31.38 -23.80 42.23
N PRO A 48 -30.65 -23.28 41.23
CA PRO A 48 -30.46 -21.84 41.03
C PRO A 48 -31.77 -21.06 40.96
N VAL A 49 -31.78 -19.88 41.57
CA VAL A 49 -32.88 -18.91 41.47
C VAL A 49 -32.34 -17.52 41.12
N ASP A 50 -33.25 -16.61 40.76
CA ASP A 50 -32.90 -15.23 40.39
C ASP A 50 -32.03 -14.55 41.48
N GLY A 51 -30.95 -13.94 41.03
CA GLY A 51 -29.94 -13.24 41.84
C GLY A 51 -28.77 -14.10 42.31
N ASP A 52 -28.80 -15.43 42.14
CA ASP A 52 -27.67 -16.29 42.52
C ASP A 52 -26.46 -16.07 41.58
N SER A 53 -25.25 -16.26 42.11
CA SER A 53 -24.00 -16.31 41.31
C SER A 53 -23.63 -17.77 41.06
N LEU A 54 -23.29 -18.13 39.82
CA LEU A 54 -23.02 -19.51 39.42
C LEU A 54 -21.54 -19.72 39.14
N TYR A 55 -20.93 -20.68 39.85
CA TYR A 55 -19.49 -20.99 39.76
C TYR A 55 -19.29 -22.40 39.21
N PHE A 56 -18.62 -22.56 38.08
CA PHE A 56 -18.29 -23.87 37.51
C PHE A 56 -16.94 -24.33 38.02
N VAL A 57 -16.93 -25.27 38.97
CA VAL A 57 -15.72 -25.63 39.75
C VAL A 57 -15.27 -27.09 39.58
N SER A 58 -16.08 -27.92 38.93
CA SER A 58 -15.89 -29.39 38.86
C SER A 58 -15.38 -29.84 37.49
N SER A 59 -14.89 -31.07 37.37
CA SER A 59 -14.67 -31.72 36.07
C SER A 59 -15.77 -32.72 35.70
N ALA A 60 -16.74 -32.95 36.59
CA ALA A 60 -17.88 -33.83 36.34
C ALA A 60 -19.00 -33.07 35.60
N ALA A 61 -19.64 -33.76 34.63
CA ALA A 61 -20.64 -33.19 33.73
C ALA A 61 -20.20 -31.85 33.14
N ALA A 62 -19.03 -31.85 32.46
CA ALA A 62 -18.46 -30.65 31.85
C ALA A 62 -19.35 -30.08 30.72
N VAL A 63 -20.19 -30.91 30.11
CA VAL A 63 -21.32 -30.45 29.28
C VAL A 63 -22.53 -30.30 30.20
N THR A 64 -22.97 -29.06 30.42
CA THR A 64 -24.14 -28.74 31.26
C THR A 64 -25.28 -28.19 30.43
N ASN A 65 -26.50 -28.29 30.95
CA ASN A 65 -27.72 -27.90 30.29
C ASN A 65 -28.63 -27.12 31.23
N ASN A 66 -28.83 -25.83 30.94
CA ASN A 66 -29.84 -25.03 31.60
C ASN A 66 -31.24 -25.45 31.14
N ASN A 67 -31.86 -26.37 31.88
CA ASN A 67 -33.21 -26.84 31.63
C ASN A 67 -34.28 -26.12 32.48
N LEU A 68 -33.92 -25.03 33.17
CA LEU A 68 -34.84 -24.28 34.03
C LEU A 68 -35.92 -23.58 33.20
N SER A 69 -37.15 -23.57 33.71
CA SER A 69 -38.27 -22.89 33.06
C SER A 69 -38.23 -21.38 33.31
N GLY A 70 -38.36 -20.57 32.26
CA GLY A 70 -38.23 -19.11 32.35
C GLY A 70 -36.79 -18.65 32.09
N THR A 71 -36.55 -17.35 32.22
CA THR A 71 -35.22 -16.75 32.06
C THR A 71 -34.66 -16.47 33.44
N LEU A 72 -33.71 -17.31 33.88
CA LEU A 72 -33.00 -17.14 35.16
C LEU A 72 -32.17 -15.86 35.12
N GLU A 73 -32.27 -15.02 36.16
CA GLU A 73 -31.38 -13.89 36.37
C GLU A 73 -30.20 -14.31 37.25
N VAL A 74 -29.00 -14.27 36.69
CA VAL A 74 -27.74 -14.63 37.36
C VAL A 74 -26.99 -13.35 37.69
N ASP A 75 -26.43 -13.26 38.91
CA ASP A 75 -25.54 -12.16 39.27
C ASP A 75 -24.18 -12.34 38.57
N ASP A 76 -23.29 -13.16 39.13
CA ASP A 76 -22.02 -13.50 38.47
C ASP A 76 -22.02 -14.89 37.84
N LEU A 77 -21.32 -15.04 36.72
CA LEU A 77 -21.02 -16.31 36.09
C LEU A 77 -19.51 -16.54 36.08
N PHE A 78 -19.02 -17.53 36.81
CA PHE A 78 -17.58 -17.72 36.99
C PHE A 78 -17.13 -19.13 36.69
N PHE A 79 -16.05 -19.27 35.92
CA PHE A 79 -15.44 -20.54 35.55
C PHE A 79 -14.14 -20.73 36.34
N ALA A 80 -14.18 -21.61 37.35
CA ALA A 80 -13.10 -21.85 38.31
C ALA A 80 -12.30 -23.13 38.03
N ASN A 81 -12.56 -23.78 36.90
CA ASN A 81 -11.74 -24.84 36.34
C ASN A 81 -10.35 -24.28 36.03
N ALA A 82 -9.34 -24.81 36.73
CA ALA A 82 -7.96 -24.33 36.68
C ALA A 82 -6.95 -25.43 36.30
N THR A 83 -7.44 -26.57 35.80
CA THR A 83 -6.63 -27.73 35.36
C THR A 83 -6.95 -28.06 33.91
N ASP A 84 -5.90 -28.27 33.11
CA ASP A 84 -6.00 -28.45 31.67
C ASP A 84 -6.88 -29.64 31.25
N GLY A 85 -7.59 -29.48 30.12
CA GLY A 85 -8.49 -30.49 29.58
C GLY A 85 -9.87 -30.58 30.24
N TYR A 86 -10.19 -29.65 31.15
CA TYR A 86 -11.52 -29.52 31.75
C TYR A 86 -12.27 -28.31 31.19
N ASP A 87 -12.77 -28.44 29.97
CA ASP A 87 -13.57 -27.43 29.30
C ASP A 87 -15.06 -27.61 29.63
N PHE A 88 -15.70 -26.55 30.10
CA PHE A 88 -17.14 -26.49 30.25
C PHE A 88 -17.83 -26.12 28.94
N THR A 89 -18.95 -26.78 28.65
CA THR A 89 -19.90 -26.37 27.63
C THR A 89 -21.27 -26.17 28.28
N VAL A 90 -21.73 -24.93 28.35
CA VAL A 90 -23.04 -24.55 28.87
C VAL A 90 -24.05 -24.45 27.72
N ASN A 91 -25.08 -25.29 27.76
CA ASN A 91 -26.18 -25.32 26.79
C ASN A 91 -27.51 -24.96 27.45
N GLY A 92 -28.58 -24.91 26.66
CA GLY A 92 -29.96 -24.86 27.15
C GLY A 92 -30.60 -23.49 27.03
N ASN A 93 -31.56 -23.22 27.91
CA ASN A 93 -32.37 -22.01 27.91
C ASN A 93 -31.56 -20.76 28.25
N GLY A 94 -31.90 -19.63 27.63
CA GLY A 94 -31.27 -18.34 27.85
C GLY A 94 -31.27 -17.86 29.31
N ILE A 95 -30.26 -17.06 29.66
CA ILE A 95 -30.12 -16.43 31.00
C ILE A 95 -30.06 -14.90 30.88
N ARG A 96 -30.39 -14.23 31.98
CA ARG A 96 -30.05 -12.82 32.21
C ARG A 96 -28.83 -12.74 33.09
N VAL A 97 -27.91 -11.83 32.80
CA VAL A 97 -26.71 -11.60 33.63
C VAL A 97 -26.70 -10.15 34.08
N THR A 98 -26.57 -9.92 35.39
CA THR A 98 -26.50 -8.58 36.01
C THR A 98 -25.11 -8.19 36.50
N GLY A 99 -24.29 -9.18 36.86
CA GLY A 99 -22.90 -9.05 37.30
C GLY A 99 -21.91 -9.42 36.20
N SER A 100 -20.76 -9.96 36.58
CA SER A 100 -19.63 -10.21 35.67
C SER A 100 -19.58 -11.65 35.16
N ILE A 101 -18.93 -11.84 34.01
CA ILE A 101 -18.50 -13.16 33.54
C ILE A 101 -16.98 -13.23 33.71
N GLY A 102 -16.49 -14.28 34.36
CA GLY A 102 -15.06 -14.40 34.68
C GLY A 102 -14.52 -15.81 34.57
N THR A 103 -13.21 -15.93 34.41
CA THR A 103 -12.50 -17.21 34.50
C THR A 103 -11.35 -17.14 35.51
N GLU A 104 -11.00 -18.28 36.11
CA GLU A 104 -9.86 -18.42 37.02
C GLU A 104 -8.56 -18.71 36.25
N VAL A 105 -7.42 -18.30 36.83
CA VAL A 105 -6.08 -18.56 36.28
C VAL A 105 -5.84 -20.06 36.16
N VAL A 106 -5.39 -20.51 34.99
CA VAL A 106 -4.93 -21.89 34.80
C VAL A 106 -3.64 -22.09 35.61
N THR A 107 -3.65 -23.06 36.52
CA THR A 107 -2.52 -23.32 37.43
C THR A 107 -1.64 -24.48 36.99
N ASP A 108 -2.07 -25.22 35.97
CA ASP A 108 -1.24 -26.24 35.34
C ASP A 108 -0.17 -25.58 34.45
N THR A 109 1.00 -26.20 34.38
CA THR A 109 2.17 -25.73 33.61
C THR A 109 2.32 -26.47 32.28
N SER A 110 1.37 -27.35 31.98
CA SER A 110 1.21 -27.88 30.63
C SER A 110 0.88 -26.69 29.69
N THR A 111 1.36 -26.73 28.46
CA THR A 111 1.25 -25.59 27.52
C THR A 111 -0.14 -25.44 26.92
N ASP A 112 -1.12 -26.21 27.38
CA ASP A 112 -2.48 -26.22 26.85
C ASP A 112 -3.33 -25.13 27.52
N THR A 113 -4.39 -24.69 26.83
CA THR A 113 -5.34 -23.68 27.31
C THR A 113 -6.69 -24.33 27.61
N ILE A 114 -7.37 -23.91 28.68
CA ILE A 114 -8.78 -24.25 28.93
C ILE A 114 -9.67 -23.38 28.04
N THR A 115 -10.74 -23.94 27.47
CA THR A 115 -11.69 -23.19 26.63
C THR A 115 -13.13 -23.49 27.01
N ASP A 116 -13.73 -22.60 27.79
CA ASP A 116 -15.13 -22.73 28.18
C ASP A 116 -16.07 -22.12 27.14
N THR A 117 -17.17 -22.80 26.86
CA THR A 117 -18.12 -22.47 25.80
C THR A 117 -19.52 -22.23 26.35
N LEU A 118 -20.10 -21.08 26.05
CA LEU A 118 -21.49 -20.76 26.34
C LEU A 118 -22.30 -20.74 25.05
N ASN A 119 -23.10 -21.78 24.84
CA ASN A 119 -24.05 -21.89 23.73
C ASN A 119 -25.41 -21.25 24.04
N THR A 120 -25.66 -20.93 25.31
CA THR A 120 -26.88 -20.32 25.80
C THR A 120 -26.94 -18.82 25.44
N ASP A 121 -28.11 -18.34 25.03
CA ASP A 121 -28.35 -16.90 24.81
C ASP A 121 -28.24 -16.11 26.13
N ILE A 122 -27.62 -14.93 26.08
CA ILE A 122 -27.42 -14.07 27.25
C ILE A 122 -28.04 -12.70 27.01
N GLU A 123 -28.95 -12.30 27.88
CA GLU A 123 -29.43 -10.92 27.98
C GLU A 123 -28.67 -10.21 29.10
N PHE A 124 -27.85 -9.22 28.75
CA PHE A 124 -27.12 -8.41 29.71
C PHE A 124 -28.00 -7.27 30.25
N VAL A 125 -28.04 -7.15 31.58
CA VAL A 125 -28.87 -6.17 32.28
C VAL A 125 -28.00 -5.33 33.20
N GLY A 126 -27.92 -4.04 32.94
CA GLY A 126 -27.09 -3.11 33.72
C GLY A 126 -26.50 -2.02 32.85
N SER A 127 -25.70 -1.13 33.44
CA SER A 127 -25.01 -0.09 32.68
C SER A 127 -23.72 -0.59 32.01
N SER A 128 -22.99 -1.50 32.66
CA SER A 128 -21.75 -2.08 32.18
C SER A 128 -21.55 -3.46 32.80
N ILE A 129 -21.09 -4.43 32.01
CA ILE A 129 -20.75 -5.79 32.48
C ILE A 129 -19.34 -6.13 32.04
N GLU A 130 -18.57 -6.71 32.95
CA GLU A 130 -17.20 -7.16 32.68
C GLU A 130 -17.19 -8.62 32.23
N ILE A 131 -16.38 -8.91 31.22
CA ILE A 131 -16.10 -10.24 30.71
C ILE A 131 -14.58 -10.41 30.75
N ASN A 132 -14.09 -11.11 31.76
CA ASN A 132 -12.68 -11.17 32.09
C ASN A 132 -12.17 -12.60 31.94
N THR A 133 -11.11 -12.78 31.16
CA THR A 133 -10.37 -14.05 31.06
C THR A 133 -9.07 -13.96 31.85
N SER A 134 -8.66 -15.08 32.43
CA SER A 134 -7.37 -15.24 33.09
C SER A 134 -6.35 -15.93 32.19
N THR A 135 -5.08 -15.93 32.59
CA THR A 135 -3.98 -16.59 31.88
C THR A 135 -4.30 -18.05 31.54
N GLY A 136 -4.17 -18.39 30.25
CA GLY A 136 -4.40 -19.73 29.72
C GLY A 136 -5.88 -20.16 29.63
N HIS A 137 -6.84 -19.30 29.97
CA HIS A 137 -8.25 -19.66 30.06
C HIS A 137 -9.12 -18.84 29.10
N ASN A 138 -9.51 -19.46 27.99
CA ASN A 138 -10.34 -18.87 26.94
C ASN A 138 -11.84 -19.00 27.25
N LEU A 139 -12.63 -18.09 26.68
CA LEU A 139 -14.08 -18.10 26.76
C LEU A 139 -14.70 -17.92 25.37
N VAL A 140 -15.59 -18.83 24.98
CA VAL A 140 -16.31 -18.78 23.71
C VAL A 140 -17.78 -18.50 23.96
N LEU A 141 -18.27 -17.36 23.47
CA LEU A 141 -19.67 -16.95 23.54
C LEU A 141 -20.33 -17.22 22.18
N ASN A 142 -21.01 -18.37 22.09
CA ASN A 142 -21.72 -18.84 20.89
C ASN A 142 -23.17 -18.38 20.84
N GLY A 143 -23.85 -18.34 21.99
CA GLY A 143 -25.22 -17.87 22.10
C GLY A 143 -25.37 -16.38 21.73
N GLN A 144 -26.60 -15.96 21.40
CA GLN A 144 -26.88 -14.57 21.09
C GLN A 144 -26.71 -13.70 22.34
N LEU A 145 -25.88 -12.66 22.25
CA LEU A 145 -25.75 -11.62 23.26
C LEU A 145 -26.70 -10.45 22.95
N SER A 146 -27.48 -10.03 23.94
CA SER A 146 -28.50 -8.98 23.79
C SER A 146 -28.55 -8.03 25.00
N GLY A 147 -29.31 -6.93 24.89
CA GLY A 147 -29.47 -5.92 25.95
C GLY A 147 -28.88 -4.55 25.59
N GLY A 148 -29.10 -3.58 26.49
CA GLY A 148 -28.60 -2.19 26.33
C GLY A 148 -27.26 -1.93 27.00
N THR A 149 -26.66 -2.95 27.60
CA THR A 149 -25.47 -2.87 28.46
C THR A 149 -24.19 -2.75 27.63
N GLN A 150 -23.22 -1.99 28.13
CA GLN A 150 -21.87 -1.99 27.57
C GLN A 150 -21.11 -3.23 28.06
N LEU A 151 -20.46 -3.94 27.14
CA LEU A 151 -19.59 -5.07 27.47
C LEU A 151 -18.14 -4.61 27.57
N VAL A 152 -17.47 -4.98 28.66
CA VAL A 152 -16.10 -4.55 28.94
C VAL A 152 -15.20 -5.77 29.07
N TYR A 153 -14.22 -5.88 28.19
CA TYR A 153 -13.21 -6.94 28.19
C TYR A 153 -11.94 -6.36 28.82
N ASN A 154 -11.50 -6.92 29.95
CA ASN A 154 -10.26 -6.51 30.60
C ASN A 154 -9.20 -7.62 30.56
N ASP A 155 -7.96 -7.22 30.78
CA ASP A 155 -6.90 -8.13 31.25
C ASP A 155 -7.26 -8.56 32.69
N GLY A 156 -7.03 -9.83 33.03
CA GLY A 156 -7.31 -10.51 34.30
C GLY A 156 -6.60 -9.92 35.52
N GLY A 157 -5.91 -8.78 35.36
CA GLY A 157 -5.42 -7.94 36.46
C GLY A 157 -3.95 -8.13 36.78
N ASN A 158 -3.24 -8.99 36.05
CA ASN A 158 -1.82 -9.25 36.27
C ASN A 158 -0.90 -8.32 35.46
N GLY A 159 -1.44 -7.60 34.45
CA GLY A 159 -0.68 -6.63 33.66
C GLY A 159 0.48 -7.23 32.86
N ALA A 160 0.43 -8.55 32.63
CA ALA A 160 1.46 -9.32 31.92
C ALA A 160 1.06 -9.61 30.45
N GLY A 161 -0.21 -9.44 30.07
CA GLY A 161 -0.66 -9.65 28.69
C GLY A 161 -0.75 -11.13 28.26
N ASP A 162 -0.79 -12.07 29.22
CA ASP A 162 -0.87 -13.52 28.99
C ASP A 162 -2.30 -14.08 29.18
N ASP A 163 -3.32 -13.23 29.29
CA ASP A 163 -4.70 -13.67 29.49
C ASP A 163 -5.27 -14.43 28.29
N GLY A 164 -6.23 -15.32 28.56
CA GLY A 164 -6.95 -16.06 27.54
C GLY A 164 -7.80 -15.18 26.62
N GLU A 165 -8.30 -15.79 25.56
CA GLU A 165 -9.08 -15.15 24.52
C GLU A 165 -10.58 -15.19 24.82
N VAL A 166 -11.28 -14.07 24.62
CA VAL A 166 -12.75 -14.06 24.51
C VAL A 166 -13.15 -14.10 23.05
N THR A 167 -13.87 -15.14 22.64
CA THR A 167 -14.40 -15.31 21.28
C THR A 167 -15.88 -15.01 21.22
N LEU A 168 -16.28 -14.07 20.35
CA LEU A 168 -17.66 -13.81 19.99
C LEU A 168 -17.98 -14.50 18.65
N ALA A 169 -18.66 -15.64 18.74
CA ALA A 169 -18.97 -16.46 17.58
C ALA A 169 -20.39 -16.26 17.04
N GLY A 170 -21.32 -15.80 17.89
CA GLY A 170 -22.72 -15.58 17.54
C GLY A 170 -23.03 -14.26 16.84
N ALA A 171 -24.22 -14.20 16.25
CA ALA A 171 -24.83 -12.95 15.79
C ALA A 171 -25.45 -12.22 16.99
N ASN A 172 -24.87 -11.08 17.37
CA ASN A 172 -25.27 -10.36 18.58
C ASN A 172 -26.14 -9.14 18.27
N SER A 173 -26.96 -8.74 19.23
CA SER A 173 -27.92 -7.62 19.08
C SER A 173 -27.89 -6.63 20.23
N TYR A 174 -26.87 -6.68 21.10
CA TYR A 174 -26.70 -5.70 22.16
C TYR A 174 -26.34 -4.33 21.58
N THR A 175 -26.79 -3.26 22.25
CA THR A 175 -26.72 -1.89 21.72
C THR A 175 -25.78 -0.97 22.50
N GLY A 176 -25.36 -1.38 23.71
CA GLY A 176 -24.51 -0.56 24.60
C GLY A 176 -23.06 -0.42 24.16
N GLY A 177 -22.64 -1.16 23.13
CA GLY A 177 -21.26 -1.17 22.62
C GLY A 177 -20.30 -2.01 23.46
N SER A 178 -19.05 -2.04 23.01
CA SER A 178 -17.99 -2.84 23.61
C SER A 178 -16.78 -1.97 23.97
N ARG A 179 -16.07 -2.32 25.03
CA ARG A 179 -14.77 -1.74 25.39
C ARG A 179 -13.76 -2.84 25.62
N LEU A 180 -12.66 -2.81 24.86
CA LEU A 180 -11.51 -3.69 25.05
C LEU A 180 -10.40 -2.92 25.75
N ASN A 181 -10.17 -3.24 27.03
CA ASN A 181 -9.16 -2.61 27.89
C ASN A 181 -7.84 -3.40 27.97
N GLY A 182 -7.86 -4.68 27.59
CA GLY A 182 -6.73 -5.62 27.66
C GLY A 182 -7.14 -7.01 27.18
N GLY A 183 -6.18 -7.93 27.06
CA GLY A 183 -6.43 -9.29 26.57
C GLY A 183 -6.74 -9.38 25.06
N THR A 184 -7.26 -10.52 24.63
CA THR A 184 -7.60 -10.81 23.23
C THR A 184 -9.12 -10.96 23.07
N LEU A 185 -9.70 -10.19 22.14
CA LEU A 185 -11.09 -10.33 21.69
C LEU A 185 -11.10 -10.83 20.24
N ARG A 186 -11.65 -12.02 20.00
CA ARG A 186 -11.81 -12.61 18.67
C ARG A 186 -13.25 -12.49 18.18
N LEU A 187 -13.43 -12.05 16.94
CA LEU A 187 -14.72 -11.98 16.27
C LEU A 187 -14.80 -13.03 15.16
N LEU A 188 -15.86 -13.83 15.14
CA LEU A 188 -16.11 -14.81 14.07
C LEU A 188 -17.37 -14.52 13.24
N HIS A 189 -18.07 -13.42 13.51
CA HIS A 189 -19.34 -13.08 12.85
C HIS A 189 -19.49 -11.57 12.61
N ASN A 190 -20.13 -11.19 11.50
CA ASN A 190 -20.32 -9.78 11.09
C ASN A 190 -21.07 -8.92 12.12
N ALA A 191 -21.96 -9.55 12.88
CA ALA A 191 -22.72 -8.93 13.96
C ALA A 191 -22.17 -9.26 15.37
N ALA A 192 -20.92 -9.74 15.50
CA ALA A 192 -20.34 -10.14 16.78
C ALA A 192 -20.34 -9.00 17.81
N LEU A 193 -20.19 -7.75 17.37
CA LEU A 193 -20.15 -6.58 18.25
C LEU A 193 -21.53 -5.95 18.53
N GLY A 194 -22.63 -6.58 18.08
CA GLY A 194 -23.96 -5.96 18.15
C GLY A 194 -24.02 -4.68 17.31
N THR A 195 -24.75 -3.67 17.76
CA THR A 195 -24.92 -2.41 17.00
C THR A 195 -24.18 -1.21 17.60
N GLY A 196 -23.53 -1.37 18.76
CA GLY A 196 -22.80 -0.29 19.42
C GLY A 196 -21.35 -0.18 18.95
N ALA A 197 -20.69 0.93 19.23
CA ALA A 197 -19.27 1.13 18.89
C ALA A 197 -18.34 0.22 19.73
N LEU A 198 -17.13 -0.03 19.22
CA LEU A 198 -16.03 -0.65 19.96
C LEU A 198 -14.98 0.42 20.34
N SER A 199 -14.71 0.58 21.63
CA SER A 199 -13.56 1.34 22.12
C SER A 199 -12.42 0.39 22.46
N ILE A 200 -11.24 0.57 21.87
CA ILE A 200 -10.02 -0.14 22.24
C ILE A 200 -9.13 0.84 23.00
N GLU A 201 -9.10 0.67 24.31
CA GLU A 201 -8.38 1.52 25.25
C GLU A 201 -7.25 0.70 25.85
N ASP A 202 -6.05 1.27 26.01
CA ASP A 202 -5.04 0.67 26.88
C ASP A 202 -5.08 1.36 28.23
N ARG A 203 -5.08 0.55 29.28
CA ARG A 203 -4.43 0.95 30.52
C ARG A 203 -2.94 0.65 30.35
N SER A 204 -2.05 1.37 31.05
CA SER A 204 -0.60 1.14 30.95
C SER A 204 -0.26 -0.36 31.04
N ASN A 205 0.40 -0.92 30.00
CA ASN A 205 0.86 -2.32 29.89
C ASN A 205 -0.20 -3.41 29.56
N THR A 206 -1.36 -3.06 29.00
CA THR A 206 -2.45 -4.05 28.75
C THR A 206 -2.51 -4.67 27.34
N ASN A 207 -1.72 -4.16 26.37
CA ASN A 207 -1.58 -4.68 24.99
C ASN A 207 -2.84 -5.30 24.34
N PRO A 208 -4.00 -4.62 24.35
CA PRO A 208 -5.24 -5.19 23.82
C PRO A 208 -5.10 -5.61 22.34
N LEU A 209 -5.67 -6.76 22.02
CA LEU A 209 -5.66 -7.36 20.69
C LEU A 209 -7.10 -7.65 20.23
N LEU A 210 -7.50 -7.05 19.12
CA LEU A 210 -8.69 -7.44 18.38
C LEU A 210 -8.29 -8.41 17.26
N VAL A 211 -8.93 -9.58 17.20
CA VAL A 211 -8.71 -10.57 16.14
C VAL A 211 -9.93 -10.71 15.26
N LEU A 212 -9.76 -10.48 13.97
CA LEU A 212 -10.74 -10.76 12.92
C LEU A 212 -10.54 -12.22 12.51
N GLY A 213 -11.29 -13.12 13.14
CA GLY A 213 -10.99 -14.56 13.16
C GLY A 213 -11.70 -15.40 12.10
N ALA A 214 -12.45 -14.79 11.17
CA ALA A 214 -13.18 -15.49 10.13
C ALA A 214 -13.01 -14.79 8.77
N ASP A 215 -13.01 -15.57 7.69
CA ASP A 215 -12.95 -15.05 6.32
C ASP A 215 -14.27 -14.37 5.93
N GLY A 216 -14.17 -13.28 5.16
CA GLY A 216 -15.30 -12.48 4.69
C GLY A 216 -15.96 -11.64 5.78
N LEU A 217 -15.27 -11.40 6.90
CA LEU A 217 -15.82 -10.65 8.02
C LEU A 217 -16.05 -9.18 7.64
N LEU A 218 -17.27 -8.67 7.82
CA LEU A 218 -17.63 -7.26 7.64
C LEU A 218 -18.10 -6.68 8.97
N ILE A 219 -17.24 -5.88 9.61
CA ILE A 219 -17.56 -5.20 10.87
C ILE A 219 -17.94 -3.75 10.57
N GLY A 220 -19.25 -3.47 10.71
CA GLY A 220 -19.81 -2.13 10.48
C GLY A 220 -19.83 -1.22 11.71
N ASN A 221 -19.37 -1.70 12.86
CA ASN A 221 -19.33 -0.93 14.10
C ASN A 221 -18.24 0.15 14.02
N ASP A 222 -18.53 1.33 14.56
CA ASP A 222 -17.50 2.38 14.72
C ASP A 222 -16.44 1.93 15.72
N LEU A 223 -15.18 2.25 15.43
CA LEU A 223 -14.03 1.92 16.27
C LEU A 223 -13.38 3.21 16.80
N THR A 224 -13.11 3.25 18.10
CA THR A 224 -12.26 4.29 18.71
C THR A 224 -11.04 3.63 19.31
N LEU A 225 -9.85 3.96 18.81
CA LEU A 225 -8.58 3.53 19.37
C LEU A 225 -8.04 4.69 20.21
N THR A 226 -7.80 4.45 21.49
CA THR A 226 -7.22 5.45 22.39
C THR A 226 -5.93 4.90 22.97
N ASN A 227 -4.82 5.63 22.79
CA ASN A 227 -3.50 5.19 23.24
C ASN A 227 -2.94 6.07 24.36
N GLN A 228 -2.68 5.44 25.50
CA GLN A 228 -2.12 6.02 26.71
C GLN A 228 -0.75 5.42 27.10
N GLY A 229 -0.11 4.61 26.25
CA GLY A 229 1.28 4.18 26.46
C GLY A 229 1.71 2.81 25.92
N SER A 230 0.82 2.05 25.28
CA SER A 230 1.08 0.71 24.71
C SER A 230 0.56 0.59 23.28
N ASN A 231 1.12 -0.33 22.48
CA ASN A 231 0.67 -0.48 21.08
C ASN A 231 -0.69 -1.18 21.05
N LYS A 232 -1.62 -0.67 20.23
CA LYS A 232 -2.87 -1.37 19.92
C LYS A 232 -2.66 -2.29 18.75
N ARG A 233 -3.32 -3.44 18.74
CA ARG A 233 -3.21 -4.42 17.67
C ARG A 233 -4.59 -4.80 17.16
N ILE A 234 -4.75 -4.72 15.85
CA ILE A 234 -5.83 -5.36 15.11
C ILE A 234 -5.17 -6.39 14.20
N LEU A 235 -5.61 -7.63 14.30
CA LEU A 235 -5.03 -8.78 13.62
C LEU A 235 -6.05 -9.43 12.69
N LEU A 236 -5.64 -9.66 11.46
CA LEU A 236 -6.21 -10.64 10.55
C LEU A 236 -5.06 -11.58 10.17
N ASP A 237 -5.14 -12.84 10.57
CA ASP A 237 -4.16 -13.87 10.23
C ASP A 237 -4.91 -15.21 10.17
N LEU A 238 -5.35 -15.56 8.97
CA LEU A 238 -6.12 -16.77 8.70
C LEU A 238 -5.27 -17.78 7.94
N ALA A 239 -5.64 -19.06 8.03
CA ALA A 239 -4.98 -20.09 7.26
C ALA A 239 -5.34 -19.95 5.77
N GLY A 240 -4.34 -19.65 4.93
CA GLY A 240 -4.54 -19.40 3.50
C GLY A 240 -4.97 -17.95 3.24
N SER A 241 -5.66 -17.71 2.11
CA SER A 241 -6.14 -16.37 1.78
C SER A 241 -7.44 -16.05 2.49
N GLY A 242 -7.41 -15.11 3.43
CA GLY A 242 -8.55 -14.60 4.15
C GLY A 242 -8.81 -13.11 3.88
N THR A 243 -10.04 -12.69 4.11
CA THR A 243 -10.47 -11.31 3.92
C THR A 243 -11.25 -10.80 5.11
N ALA A 244 -11.06 -9.52 5.46
CA ALA A 244 -11.94 -8.82 6.39
C ALA A 244 -12.04 -7.32 6.05
N GLU A 245 -13.15 -6.70 6.45
CA GLU A 245 -13.43 -5.29 6.24
C GLU A 245 -13.92 -4.62 7.53
N LEU A 246 -13.29 -3.49 7.89
CA LEU A 246 -13.77 -2.57 8.90
C LEU A 246 -14.41 -1.36 8.19
N SER A 247 -15.74 -1.33 8.18
CA SER A 247 -16.51 -0.34 7.42
C SER A 247 -17.11 0.78 8.27
N GLY A 248 -17.12 0.63 9.59
CA GLY A 248 -17.46 1.71 10.52
C GLY A 248 -16.36 2.78 10.58
N ALA A 249 -16.70 3.97 11.07
CA ALA A 249 -15.71 5.05 11.22
C ALA A 249 -14.63 4.66 12.23
N ILE A 250 -13.38 5.03 11.97
CA ILE A 250 -12.24 4.74 12.84
C ILE A 250 -11.69 6.05 13.39
N VAL A 251 -11.63 6.19 14.71
CA VAL A 251 -11.04 7.34 15.38
C VAL A 251 -9.74 6.93 16.07
N LEU A 252 -8.63 7.55 15.66
CA LEU A 252 -7.30 7.35 16.21
C LEU A 252 -6.97 8.48 17.20
N ASN A 253 -7.31 8.27 18.48
CA ASN A 253 -7.17 9.24 19.58
C ASN A 253 -5.84 9.05 20.34
N GLU A 254 -4.71 9.28 19.67
CA GLU A 254 -3.37 9.14 20.27
C GLU A 254 -2.65 10.48 20.39
N THR A 255 -2.02 10.72 21.56
CA THR A 255 -1.30 11.96 21.86
C THR A 255 0.22 11.76 21.99
N GLY A 256 0.77 10.64 21.49
CA GLY A 256 2.18 10.24 21.66
C GLY A 256 2.82 9.50 20.48
N SER A 257 4.07 9.03 20.65
CA SER A 257 4.87 8.33 19.62
C SER A 257 4.54 6.84 19.44
N THR A 258 3.46 6.35 20.04
CA THR A 258 3.02 4.95 19.94
C THR A 258 2.21 4.71 18.66
N ASN A 259 2.05 3.45 18.27
CA ASN A 259 1.46 3.06 16.99
C ASN A 259 0.16 2.27 17.18
N ASN A 260 -0.82 2.52 16.31
CA ASN A 260 -1.90 1.57 16.04
C ASN A 260 -1.41 0.56 15.02
N ARG A 261 -1.22 -0.69 15.45
CA ARG A 261 -0.68 -1.74 14.61
C ARG A 261 -1.82 -2.49 13.95
N PHE A 262 -1.81 -2.49 12.63
CA PHE A 262 -2.58 -3.40 11.82
C PHE A 262 -1.62 -4.51 11.38
N ILE A 263 -2.04 -5.74 11.62
CA ILE A 263 -1.25 -6.94 11.40
C ILE A 263 -2.08 -7.82 10.46
N VAL A 264 -1.52 -8.15 9.30
CA VAL A 264 -2.20 -8.86 8.21
C VAL A 264 -1.33 -10.04 7.76
N GLY A 265 -1.90 -11.25 7.81
CA GLY A 265 -1.32 -12.53 7.37
C GLY A 265 -0.79 -12.46 5.93
N GLU A 266 0.25 -13.22 5.57
CA GLU A 266 0.97 -13.17 4.26
C GLU A 266 0.03 -13.16 3.03
N ASP A 267 -1.05 -13.95 3.07
CA ASP A 267 -2.03 -14.08 1.99
C ASP A 267 -3.35 -13.34 2.25
N ASP A 268 -3.45 -12.62 3.38
CA ASP A 268 -4.68 -11.98 3.83
C ASP A 268 -4.84 -10.55 3.29
N VAL A 269 -6.09 -10.12 3.20
CA VAL A 269 -6.46 -8.75 2.82
C VAL A 269 -7.39 -8.14 3.88
N LEU A 270 -6.90 -7.11 4.56
CA LEU A 270 -7.70 -6.28 5.46
C LEU A 270 -8.06 -4.97 4.77
N THR A 271 -9.35 -4.67 4.64
CA THR A 271 -9.84 -3.40 4.08
C THR A 271 -10.37 -2.49 5.18
N LEU A 272 -9.90 -1.24 5.21
CA LEU A 272 -10.45 -0.16 6.01
C LEU A 272 -11.22 0.78 5.08
N SER A 273 -12.54 0.61 5.02
CA SER A 273 -13.40 1.37 4.12
C SER A 273 -14.12 2.53 4.81
N GLY A 274 -14.25 2.48 6.14
CA GLY A 274 -14.72 3.61 6.93
C GLY A 274 -13.70 4.75 7.00
N ASP A 275 -14.18 5.97 7.19
CA ASP A 275 -13.32 7.15 7.31
C ASP A 275 -12.48 7.09 8.61
N ILE A 276 -11.18 7.33 8.48
CA ILE A 276 -10.21 7.36 9.58
C ILE A 276 -9.91 8.81 9.96
N SER A 277 -10.08 9.14 11.23
CA SER A 277 -9.86 10.50 11.78
C SER A 277 -9.00 10.48 13.04
N GLY A 278 -8.62 11.65 13.53
CA GLY A 278 -7.86 11.81 14.78
C GLY A 278 -6.36 12.04 14.60
N PRO A 279 -5.65 12.38 15.69
CA PRO A 279 -4.25 12.78 15.62
C PRO A 279 -3.23 11.65 15.43
N GLY A 280 -3.55 10.39 15.70
CA GLY A 280 -2.50 9.37 15.72
C GLY A 280 -2.26 8.61 14.43
N ARG A 281 -1.31 7.69 14.55
CA ARG A 281 -0.59 7.06 13.45
C ARG A 281 -1.11 5.64 13.22
N LEU A 282 -1.34 5.32 11.95
CA LEU A 282 -1.57 3.96 11.49
C LEU A 282 -0.22 3.28 11.18
N SER A 283 -0.04 2.01 11.54
CA SER A 283 1.19 1.27 11.25
C SER A 283 0.91 -0.15 10.78
N LEU A 284 1.44 -0.50 9.62
CA LEU A 284 1.51 -1.88 9.12
C LEU A 284 2.85 -2.50 9.56
N PHE A 285 2.81 -3.63 10.28
CA PHE A 285 3.96 -4.19 11.00
C PHE A 285 4.28 -5.65 10.63
N GLN A 286 5.50 -6.05 10.98
CA GLN A 286 6.23 -7.27 10.57
C GLN A 286 5.67 -8.62 11.07
N ASP A 287 4.75 -8.64 12.04
CA ASP A 287 4.51 -9.85 12.83
C ASP A 287 3.55 -10.87 12.17
N ALA A 288 3.11 -10.68 10.91
CA ALA A 288 2.19 -11.60 10.22
C ALA A 288 2.53 -11.91 8.74
N GLY A 289 3.79 -11.78 8.32
CA GLY A 289 4.22 -12.38 7.04
C GLY A 289 3.92 -11.60 5.76
N GLY A 290 3.28 -10.42 5.83
CA GLY A 290 3.33 -9.44 4.74
C GLY A 290 2.07 -9.33 3.85
N GLY A 291 0.89 -9.53 4.42
CA GLY A 291 -0.38 -9.34 3.72
C GLY A 291 -0.69 -7.92 3.25
N THR A 292 -1.92 -7.73 2.77
CA THR A 292 -2.38 -6.47 2.17
C THR A 292 -3.31 -5.70 3.10
N LEU A 293 -2.94 -4.46 3.42
CA LEU A 293 -3.85 -3.47 4.01
C LEU A 293 -4.37 -2.53 2.93
N VAL A 294 -5.69 -2.44 2.78
CA VAL A 294 -6.35 -1.53 1.84
C VAL A 294 -6.96 -0.36 2.61
N LEU A 295 -6.58 0.87 2.23
CA LEU A 295 -7.20 2.09 2.74
C LEU A 295 -8.06 2.71 1.63
N SER A 296 -9.38 2.62 1.76
CA SER A 296 -10.33 3.16 0.77
C SER A 296 -11.23 4.29 1.30
N GLY A 297 -11.27 4.49 2.62
CA GLY A 297 -11.99 5.61 3.24
C GLY A 297 -11.44 6.99 2.83
N ASN A 298 -12.22 8.04 3.08
CA ASN A 298 -11.82 9.43 2.86
C ASN A 298 -11.21 10.00 4.16
N ASN A 299 -9.94 9.68 4.38
CA ASN A 299 -9.34 9.82 5.70
C ASN A 299 -8.90 11.27 5.99
N SER A 300 -8.94 11.64 7.27
CA SER A 300 -8.56 12.98 7.77
C SER A 300 -7.54 12.94 8.92
N HIS A 301 -7.08 11.74 9.32
CA HIS A 301 -6.12 11.61 10.42
C HIS A 301 -4.78 12.30 10.11
N GLY A 302 -4.16 12.87 11.14
CA GLY A 302 -2.95 13.69 11.02
C GLY A 302 -1.64 12.98 11.38
N GLY A 303 -1.70 11.83 12.06
CA GLY A 303 -0.50 11.15 12.59
C GLY A 303 0.31 10.38 11.54
N GLY A 304 -0.19 10.29 10.31
CA GLY A 304 0.47 9.62 9.19
C GLY A 304 0.32 8.10 9.20
N VAL A 305 0.97 7.47 8.22
CA VAL A 305 0.97 6.04 7.98
C VAL A 305 2.42 5.53 7.98
N LEU A 306 2.70 4.46 8.69
CA LEU A 306 3.99 3.80 8.74
C LEU A 306 3.88 2.39 8.17
N VAL A 307 4.59 2.10 7.09
CA VAL A 307 4.68 0.76 6.50
C VAL A 307 6.06 0.19 6.80
N ARG A 308 6.11 -0.97 7.46
CA ARG A 308 7.35 -1.69 7.73
C ARG A 308 7.50 -2.97 6.91
N GLU A 309 6.39 -3.65 6.68
CA GLU A 309 6.29 -4.88 5.88
C GLU A 309 4.91 -4.96 5.24
N GLY A 310 4.74 -5.90 4.31
CA GLY A 310 3.51 -6.14 3.57
C GLY A 310 3.20 -5.10 2.50
N SER A 311 1.97 -5.19 2.02
CA SER A 311 1.44 -4.35 0.95
C SER A 311 0.44 -3.33 1.49
N LEU A 312 0.61 -2.06 1.13
CA LEU A 312 -0.39 -1.02 1.40
C LEU A 312 -1.05 -0.60 0.08
N VAL A 313 -2.36 -0.75 -0.03
CA VAL A 313 -3.15 -0.26 -1.17
C VAL A 313 -3.79 1.07 -0.82
N ILE A 314 -3.51 2.09 -1.63
CA ILE A 314 -4.10 3.43 -1.56
C ILE A 314 -5.27 3.47 -2.56
N ALA A 315 -6.49 3.36 -2.04
CA ALA A 315 -7.71 3.21 -2.84
C ALA A 315 -8.55 4.50 -2.95
N SER A 316 -8.15 5.60 -2.32
CA SER A 316 -8.76 6.93 -2.48
C SER A 316 -7.69 8.04 -2.42
N ASP A 317 -7.98 9.23 -2.93
CA ASP A 317 -7.04 10.36 -2.95
C ASP A 317 -6.61 10.80 -1.53
N ASN A 318 -7.51 10.65 -0.55
CA ASN A 318 -7.27 10.99 0.85
C ASN A 318 -7.05 9.75 1.74
N ALA A 319 -6.77 8.58 1.17
CA ALA A 319 -6.64 7.33 1.93
C ALA A 319 -5.55 7.38 3.02
N LEU A 320 -4.53 8.22 2.86
CA LEU A 320 -3.44 8.37 3.85
C LEU A 320 -3.72 9.45 4.92
N GLY A 321 -4.87 10.12 4.87
CA GLY A 321 -5.16 11.28 5.69
C GLY A 321 -4.31 12.48 5.29
N THR A 322 -3.97 13.34 6.26
CA THR A 322 -3.17 14.56 6.04
C THR A 322 -1.71 14.41 6.47
N GLY A 323 -1.37 13.28 7.11
CA GLY A 323 -0.04 13.02 7.65
C GLY A 323 0.95 12.45 6.65
N LEU A 324 2.16 12.20 7.13
CA LEU A 324 3.26 11.62 6.36
C LEU A 324 3.06 10.12 6.09
N LEU A 325 3.40 9.64 4.90
CA LEU A 325 3.65 8.21 4.66
C LEU A 325 5.14 7.91 4.86
N THR A 326 5.45 7.05 5.83
CA THR A 326 6.81 6.57 6.08
C THR A 326 6.91 5.10 5.72
N ILE A 327 7.86 4.75 4.87
CA ILE A 327 8.11 3.39 4.42
C ILE A 327 9.50 3.01 4.92
N GLU A 328 9.55 2.12 5.91
CA GLU A 328 10.80 1.60 6.47
C GLU A 328 10.94 0.13 6.09
N ASP A 329 12.16 -0.33 5.78
CA ASP A 329 12.43 -1.77 5.60
C ASP A 329 13.20 -2.30 6.81
N ARG A 330 12.82 -3.50 7.27
CA ARG A 330 13.47 -4.25 8.35
C ARG A 330 13.85 -5.70 7.98
N GLY A 331 14.07 -5.98 6.70
CA GLY A 331 14.47 -7.29 6.15
C GLY A 331 13.60 -7.78 4.98
N VAL A 332 12.48 -7.10 4.69
CA VAL A 332 11.50 -7.44 3.65
C VAL A 332 11.07 -6.17 2.95
N ASN A 333 10.98 -6.22 1.62
CA ASN A 333 10.62 -5.07 0.79
C ASN A 333 9.11 -4.78 0.90
N PRO A 334 8.68 -3.66 1.52
CA PRO A 334 7.28 -3.27 1.46
C PRO A 334 6.88 -2.85 0.04
N VAL A 335 5.61 -3.08 -0.31
CA VAL A 335 5.02 -2.65 -1.58
C VAL A 335 3.91 -1.65 -1.30
N ILE A 336 3.94 -0.50 -1.99
CA ILE A 336 2.84 0.47 -1.96
C ILE A 336 2.13 0.43 -3.30
N LEU A 337 0.85 0.10 -3.31
CA LEU A 337 0.04 0.00 -4.52
C LEU A 337 -0.87 1.22 -4.62
N LEU A 338 -0.82 1.90 -5.76
CA LEU A 338 -1.78 2.93 -6.13
C LEU A 338 -2.87 2.32 -7.01
N THR A 339 -4.12 2.62 -6.71
CA THR A 339 -5.24 2.31 -7.61
C THR A 339 -5.35 3.33 -8.75
N ASP A 340 -6.14 3.04 -9.78
CA ASP A 340 -6.30 3.91 -10.94
C ASP A 340 -7.02 5.23 -10.60
N GLY A 341 -6.49 6.36 -11.08
CA GLY A 341 -7.04 7.70 -10.96
C GLY A 341 -6.76 8.35 -9.61
N ARG A 342 -5.68 7.95 -8.92
CA ARG A 342 -5.32 8.51 -7.61
C ARG A 342 -4.41 9.72 -7.71
N MET A 343 -4.73 10.76 -6.96
CA MET A 343 -3.82 11.88 -6.70
C MET A 343 -3.48 11.91 -5.21
N VAL A 344 -2.23 11.60 -4.88
CA VAL A 344 -1.76 11.52 -3.49
C VAL A 344 -0.86 12.73 -3.19
N ALA A 345 -1.35 13.60 -2.32
CA ALA A 345 -0.65 14.84 -1.93
C ALA A 345 0.25 14.69 -0.70
N ASN A 346 0.18 13.56 0.00
CA ASN A 346 0.97 13.31 1.20
C ASN A 346 2.46 13.32 0.89
N GLU A 347 3.26 13.86 1.81
CA GLU A 347 4.70 13.66 1.79
C GLU A 347 5.00 12.17 2.03
N ILE A 348 5.99 11.64 1.30
CA ILE A 348 6.44 10.24 1.39
C ILE A 348 7.91 10.22 1.78
N ILE A 349 8.23 9.46 2.82
CA ILE A 349 9.61 9.17 3.21
C ILE A 349 9.87 7.69 3.02
N PHE A 350 10.79 7.37 2.10
CA PHE A 350 11.42 6.07 2.04
C PHE A 350 12.64 6.09 2.95
N SER A 351 12.65 5.32 4.04
CA SER A 351 13.81 5.23 4.94
C SER A 351 14.37 3.81 4.98
N ASN A 352 15.70 3.67 4.86
CA ASN A 352 16.29 2.35 4.68
C ASN A 352 17.32 1.93 5.72
N ARG A 353 17.33 0.61 5.98
CA ARG A 353 18.39 -0.15 6.64
C ARG A 353 18.93 -1.31 5.78
N GLY A 354 18.30 -1.65 4.65
CA GLY A 354 18.67 -2.65 3.62
C GLY A 354 17.47 -2.97 2.70
N GLY A 355 17.66 -3.52 1.49
CA GLY A 355 16.56 -3.89 0.57
C GLY A 355 16.11 -2.77 -0.41
N ASN A 356 15.30 -3.14 -1.42
CA ASN A 356 14.71 -2.21 -2.41
C ASN A 356 13.23 -1.98 -2.05
N LYS A 357 12.76 -0.75 -2.03
CA LYS A 357 11.33 -0.45 -1.77
C LYS A 357 10.62 -0.21 -3.09
N THR A 358 9.46 -0.84 -3.27
CA THR A 358 8.69 -0.71 -4.50
C THR A 358 7.45 0.12 -4.25
N LEU A 359 7.29 1.18 -5.05
CA LEU A 359 6.00 1.80 -5.26
C LEU A 359 5.48 1.34 -6.62
N GLU A 360 4.26 0.84 -6.64
CA GLU A 360 3.66 0.15 -7.76
C GLU A 360 2.34 0.79 -8.16
N LEU A 361 2.17 0.96 -9.46
CA LEU A 361 0.89 1.15 -10.11
C LEU A 361 0.84 0.07 -11.18
N ASP A 362 0.08 -0.99 -10.94
CA ASP A 362 -0.18 -2.06 -11.91
C ASP A 362 -1.68 -2.40 -11.84
N VAL A 363 -2.46 -1.68 -12.63
CA VAL A 363 -3.90 -1.89 -12.73
C VAL A 363 -4.25 -2.56 -14.04
N ALA A 364 -5.30 -3.37 -14.05
CA ALA A 364 -5.76 -3.99 -15.29
C ALA A 364 -6.28 -2.91 -16.27
N GLY A 365 -5.64 -2.79 -17.43
CA GLY A 365 -6.03 -1.81 -18.45
C GLY A 365 -5.01 -0.69 -18.56
N ALA A 366 -5.49 0.53 -18.84
CA ALA A 366 -4.67 1.73 -18.77
C ALA A 366 -5.09 2.51 -17.53
N GLY A 367 -4.15 2.70 -16.61
CA GLY A 367 -4.34 3.48 -15.40
C GLY A 367 -3.43 4.69 -15.31
N ALA A 368 -3.80 5.63 -14.45
CA ALA A 368 -3.00 6.80 -14.14
C ALA A 368 -3.00 7.12 -12.65
N ALA A 369 -1.86 7.50 -12.10
CA ALA A 369 -1.78 8.06 -10.75
C ALA A 369 -0.75 9.19 -10.67
N GLU A 370 -0.90 10.05 -9.68
CA GLU A 370 -0.01 11.18 -9.42
C GLU A 370 0.40 11.24 -7.95
N LEU A 371 1.70 11.41 -7.71
CA LEU A 371 2.28 11.73 -6.41
C LEU A 371 2.72 13.20 -6.44
N SER A 372 1.94 14.07 -5.81
CA SER A 372 2.16 15.52 -5.79
C SER A 372 2.85 16.01 -4.51
N GLY A 373 2.83 15.20 -3.46
CA GLY A 373 3.62 15.44 -2.25
C GLY A 373 5.12 15.21 -2.48
N ARG A 374 5.96 15.82 -1.63
CA ARG A 374 7.41 15.59 -1.65
C ARG A 374 7.72 14.11 -1.41
N ILE A 375 8.70 13.58 -2.13
CA ILE A 375 9.28 12.26 -1.91
C ILE A 375 10.71 12.43 -1.40
N THR A 376 10.97 11.99 -0.17
CA THR A 376 12.31 12.01 0.42
C THR A 376 12.87 10.60 0.50
N ILE A 377 14.01 10.39 -0.16
CA ILE A 377 14.74 9.12 -0.16
C ILE A 377 15.86 9.17 0.90
N GLN A 378 15.59 8.57 2.06
CA GLN A 378 16.47 8.51 3.23
C GLN A 378 17.20 7.17 3.33
N GLU A 379 18.26 7.01 2.54
CA GLU A 379 19.09 5.80 2.57
C GLU A 379 20.29 5.94 3.54
N ARG A 380 20.61 4.87 4.27
CA ARG A 380 21.87 4.78 5.05
C ARG A 380 23.00 4.08 4.28
N THR A 381 22.68 3.41 3.18
CA THR A 381 23.59 2.72 2.23
C THR A 381 23.32 3.20 0.81
N SER A 382 24.10 2.78 -0.20
CA SER A 382 23.72 3.02 -1.60
C SER A 382 22.45 2.21 -1.92
N GLY A 383 21.30 2.87 -1.98
CA GLY A 383 20.00 2.26 -2.29
C GLY A 383 19.24 3.08 -3.34
N ARG A 384 18.22 2.47 -3.95
CA ARG A 384 17.32 3.11 -4.92
C ARG A 384 15.89 2.87 -4.48
N VAL A 385 15.00 3.80 -4.81
CA VAL A 385 13.55 3.55 -4.76
C VAL A 385 13.12 3.06 -6.13
N ASP A 386 12.42 1.93 -6.15
CA ASP A 386 11.92 1.32 -7.37
C ASP A 386 10.49 1.81 -7.60
N PHE A 387 10.24 2.41 -8.75
CA PHE A 387 8.92 2.77 -9.25
C PHE A 387 8.53 1.78 -10.34
N ARG A 388 7.63 0.87 -10.01
CA ARG A 388 7.10 -0.13 -10.93
C ARG A 388 5.79 0.37 -11.53
N VAL A 389 5.76 0.51 -12.85
CA VAL A 389 4.57 0.97 -13.57
C VAL A 389 4.14 -0.09 -14.56
N GLY A 390 2.91 -0.58 -14.41
CA GLY A 390 2.27 -1.63 -15.18
C GLY A 390 2.10 -1.30 -16.65
N ASN A 391 1.71 -2.28 -17.44
CA ASN A 391 1.56 -2.10 -18.90
C ASN A 391 0.46 -1.07 -19.19
N ASN A 392 0.75 -0.07 -20.04
CA ASN A 392 -0.17 1.03 -20.37
C ASN A 392 -0.53 1.97 -19.21
N ASP A 393 0.06 1.78 -18.04
CA ASP A 393 -0.13 2.67 -16.90
C ASP A 393 0.81 3.87 -16.96
N GLN A 394 0.40 4.98 -16.35
CA GLN A 394 1.22 6.17 -16.16
C GLN A 394 1.26 6.61 -14.69
N LEU A 395 2.47 6.72 -14.15
CA LEU A 395 2.70 7.35 -12.84
C LEU A 395 3.39 8.71 -13.03
N VAL A 396 2.81 9.77 -12.47
CA VAL A 396 3.37 11.13 -12.49
C VAL A 396 3.93 11.49 -11.11
N LEU A 397 5.18 11.92 -11.05
CA LEU A 397 5.80 12.51 -9.86
C LEU A 397 5.89 14.02 -10.07
N SER A 398 4.87 14.75 -9.58
CA SER A 398 4.80 16.21 -9.65
C SER A 398 5.28 16.89 -8.36
N GLY A 399 5.42 16.15 -7.27
CA GLY A 399 6.14 16.58 -6.08
C GLY A 399 7.66 16.52 -6.24
N GLN A 400 8.39 17.25 -5.39
CA GLN A 400 9.86 17.21 -5.37
C GLN A 400 10.36 15.83 -4.95
N VAL A 401 11.25 15.22 -5.72
CA VAL A 401 12.03 14.04 -5.32
C VAL A 401 13.40 14.49 -4.82
N THR A 402 13.72 14.14 -3.58
CA THR A 402 14.96 14.52 -2.90
C THR A 402 15.62 13.33 -2.21
N SER A 403 16.90 13.45 -1.87
CA SER A 403 17.66 12.39 -1.18
C SER A 403 18.63 12.96 -0.15
N THR A 404 18.88 12.22 0.94
CA THR A 404 19.85 12.63 1.98
C THR A 404 21.29 12.15 1.72
N ARG A 405 21.48 11.24 0.75
CA ARG A 405 22.76 10.64 0.30
C ARG A 405 22.63 10.29 -1.19
N ASN A 406 23.52 9.47 -1.73
CA ASN A 406 23.56 9.03 -3.13
C ASN A 406 22.41 8.05 -3.52
N ALA A 407 21.21 8.27 -2.99
CA ALA A 407 20.03 7.48 -3.32
C ALA A 407 19.38 7.99 -4.60
N GLY A 408 18.96 7.07 -5.46
CA GLY A 408 18.41 7.38 -6.77
C GLY A 408 17.04 6.75 -7.02
N VAL A 409 16.59 6.90 -8.26
CA VAL A 409 15.30 6.40 -8.75
C VAL A 409 15.56 5.25 -9.72
N THR A 410 14.86 4.13 -9.54
CA THR A 410 14.79 3.08 -10.57
C THR A 410 13.40 3.08 -11.19
N LYS A 411 13.32 3.04 -12.52
CA LYS A 411 12.07 2.80 -13.25
C LYS A 411 12.00 1.34 -13.69
N LEU A 412 10.96 0.64 -13.24
CA LEU A 412 10.61 -0.75 -13.55
C LEU A 412 9.21 -0.83 -14.22
N GLY A 413 8.89 -2.00 -14.78
CA GLY A 413 7.63 -2.27 -15.47
C GLY A 413 7.51 -1.53 -16.81
N ASN A 414 6.66 -2.01 -17.72
CA ASN A 414 6.64 -1.48 -19.09
C ASN A 414 5.87 -0.16 -19.24
N GLY A 415 5.19 0.32 -18.20
CA GLY A 415 4.46 1.57 -18.22
C GLY A 415 5.34 2.81 -18.23
N ARG A 416 4.71 3.96 -18.04
CA ARG A 416 5.34 5.27 -18.14
C ARG A 416 5.47 5.95 -16.78
N LEU A 417 6.69 6.34 -16.40
CA LEU A 417 6.93 7.21 -15.25
C LEU A 417 7.27 8.61 -15.74
N VAL A 418 6.70 9.64 -15.13
CA VAL A 418 6.95 11.04 -15.49
C VAL A 418 7.54 11.79 -14.30
N LEU A 419 8.71 12.40 -14.47
CA LEU A 419 9.25 13.40 -13.54
C LEU A 419 8.92 14.80 -14.07
N SER A 420 8.03 15.51 -13.37
CA SER A 420 7.53 16.82 -13.81
C SER A 420 7.85 17.98 -12.86
N ASN A 421 8.53 17.72 -11.74
CA ASN A 421 8.96 18.77 -10.81
C ASN A 421 10.37 19.30 -11.12
N ALA A 422 10.53 20.60 -11.35
CA ALA A 422 11.83 21.22 -11.65
C ALA A 422 12.76 21.40 -10.43
N SER A 423 12.32 21.00 -9.23
CA SER A 423 13.11 21.12 -7.99
C SER A 423 13.69 19.78 -7.54
N ASN A 424 13.61 18.73 -8.35
CA ASN A 424 14.24 17.44 -8.05
C ASN A 424 15.75 17.61 -7.83
N ASP A 425 16.25 17.09 -6.71
CA ASP A 425 17.64 17.30 -6.26
C ASP A 425 18.27 16.04 -5.65
N TYR A 426 17.71 14.87 -5.94
CA TYR A 426 18.31 13.60 -5.53
C TYR A 426 19.67 13.37 -6.22
N THR A 427 20.57 12.66 -5.54
CA THR A 427 21.99 12.59 -5.96
C THR A 427 22.44 11.21 -6.46
N GLY A 428 21.63 10.17 -6.25
CA GLY A 428 21.88 8.86 -6.83
C GLY A 428 21.43 8.75 -8.29
N ILE A 429 21.94 7.72 -8.97
CA ILE A 429 21.66 7.45 -10.39
C ILE A 429 20.14 7.32 -10.65
N THR A 430 19.70 7.81 -11.81
CA THR A 430 18.39 7.48 -12.39
C THR A 430 18.57 6.25 -13.30
N ASP A 431 18.04 5.09 -12.90
CA ASP A 431 18.19 3.80 -13.62
C ASP A 431 16.87 3.41 -14.29
N VAL A 432 16.78 3.55 -15.61
CA VAL A 432 15.60 3.17 -16.40
C VAL A 432 15.79 1.75 -16.91
N ARG A 433 15.16 0.78 -16.24
CA ARG A 433 15.33 -0.65 -16.56
C ARG A 433 14.30 -1.18 -17.53
N ASP A 434 13.05 -0.74 -17.40
CA ASP A 434 11.93 -1.18 -18.23
C ASP A 434 10.99 0.00 -18.55
N GLY A 435 10.27 -0.12 -19.66
CA GLY A 435 9.26 0.85 -20.07
C GLY A 435 9.82 2.25 -20.35
N VAL A 436 9.02 3.27 -20.08
CA VAL A 436 9.33 4.66 -20.43
C VAL A 436 9.55 5.50 -19.18
N LEU A 437 10.65 6.25 -19.12
CA LEU A 437 10.84 7.38 -18.21
C LEU A 437 10.76 8.69 -19.01
N ALA A 438 9.81 9.56 -18.67
CA ALA A 438 9.74 10.91 -19.19
C ALA A 438 10.30 11.90 -18.17
N ILE A 439 11.25 12.74 -18.58
CA ILE A 439 11.69 13.89 -17.79
C ILE A 439 11.18 15.15 -18.50
N ASN A 440 10.16 15.77 -17.91
CA ASN A 440 9.45 16.92 -18.48
C ASN A 440 9.70 18.23 -17.70
N ALA A 441 10.75 18.24 -16.89
CA ALA A 441 11.15 19.38 -16.07
C ALA A 441 12.67 19.58 -16.10
N ASP A 442 13.11 20.72 -15.56
CA ASP A 442 14.53 20.97 -15.33
C ASP A 442 15.01 20.19 -14.12
N ASN A 443 15.68 19.06 -14.34
CA ASN A 443 16.32 18.25 -13.30
C ASN A 443 17.84 18.53 -13.25
N SER A 444 18.29 19.76 -13.55
CA SER A 444 19.72 20.12 -13.53
C SER A 444 20.38 19.96 -12.15
N ALA A 445 19.60 19.98 -11.06
CA ALA A 445 20.07 19.72 -9.70
C ALA A 445 20.23 18.23 -9.37
N VAL A 446 19.76 17.32 -10.23
CA VAL A 446 19.96 15.86 -10.08
C VAL A 446 21.37 15.50 -10.55
N THR A 447 22.23 15.11 -9.61
CA THR A 447 23.67 14.87 -9.85
C THR A 447 24.03 13.42 -10.12
N GLY A 448 23.08 12.50 -10.00
CA GLY A 448 23.28 11.12 -10.41
C GLY A 448 23.17 10.98 -11.93
N GLY A 449 24.08 10.20 -12.53
CA GLY A 449 24.00 9.85 -13.95
C GLY A 449 22.69 9.15 -14.32
N VAL A 450 22.28 9.25 -15.57
CA VAL A 450 21.08 8.57 -16.09
C VAL A 450 21.51 7.34 -16.89
N GLN A 451 20.98 6.17 -16.52
CA GLN A 451 21.26 4.89 -17.18
C GLN A 451 19.98 4.40 -17.86
N VAL A 452 20.02 4.23 -19.18
CA VAL A 452 18.90 3.69 -19.95
C VAL A 452 19.27 2.28 -20.39
N ARG A 453 18.63 1.27 -19.81
CA ARG A 453 18.93 -0.15 -20.11
C ARG A 453 18.35 -0.56 -21.46
N ALA A 454 18.88 -1.65 -22.01
CA ALA A 454 18.34 -2.25 -23.23
C ALA A 454 16.84 -2.55 -23.08
N GLY A 455 16.05 -2.15 -24.07
CA GLY A 455 14.58 -2.28 -24.06
C GLY A 455 13.83 -1.19 -23.29
N ALA A 456 14.52 -0.32 -22.55
CA ALA A 456 13.93 0.83 -21.89
C ALA A 456 14.08 2.13 -22.71
N GLU A 457 13.26 3.12 -22.39
CA GLU A 457 13.21 4.39 -23.09
C GLU A 457 13.28 5.59 -22.14
N LEU A 458 14.14 6.55 -22.47
CA LEU A 458 14.14 7.89 -21.88
C LEU A 458 13.54 8.88 -22.89
N THR A 459 12.53 9.62 -22.45
CA THR A 459 11.83 10.61 -23.27
C THR A 459 11.60 11.91 -22.49
N GLY A 460 10.92 12.87 -23.11
CA GLY A 460 10.48 14.12 -22.49
C GLY A 460 11.05 15.36 -23.16
N SER A 461 10.59 16.51 -22.67
CA SER A 461 11.04 17.84 -23.11
C SER A 461 11.85 18.59 -22.05
N GLY A 462 12.36 17.88 -21.05
CA GLY A 462 13.10 18.43 -19.91
C GLY A 462 14.62 18.35 -20.07
N ARG A 463 15.31 18.38 -18.93
CA ARG A 463 16.77 18.35 -18.85
C ARG A 463 17.24 17.44 -17.72
N THR A 464 18.30 16.66 -17.96
CA THR A 464 19.03 15.95 -16.90
C THR A 464 20.17 16.81 -16.36
N GLY A 465 20.51 16.65 -15.07
CA GLY A 465 21.69 17.29 -14.47
C GLY A 465 23.01 16.57 -14.75
N SER A 466 22.98 15.41 -15.43
CA SER A 466 24.12 14.52 -15.59
C SER A 466 24.14 13.83 -16.96
N ALA A 467 25.23 13.12 -17.24
CA ALA A 467 25.45 12.35 -18.47
C ALA A 467 24.46 11.20 -18.64
N LEU A 468 24.19 10.84 -19.90
CA LEU A 468 23.41 9.66 -20.27
C LEU A 468 24.35 8.49 -20.60
N SER A 469 24.07 7.32 -20.05
CA SER A 469 24.63 6.03 -20.47
C SER A 469 23.51 5.20 -21.06
N VAL A 470 23.57 4.93 -22.37
CA VAL A 470 22.41 4.47 -23.16
C VAL A 470 22.70 3.13 -23.80
N ALA A 471 22.00 2.10 -23.32
CA ALA A 471 21.86 0.80 -23.97
C ALA A 471 20.45 0.58 -24.56
N GLY A 472 19.48 1.40 -24.17
CA GLY A 472 18.10 1.41 -24.69
C GLY A 472 17.87 2.51 -25.71
N THR A 473 16.74 3.21 -25.60
CA THR A 473 16.36 4.31 -26.50
C THR A 473 16.35 5.67 -25.79
N VAL A 474 16.87 6.69 -26.45
CA VAL A 474 16.59 8.10 -26.11
C VAL A 474 15.68 8.69 -27.20
N ALA A 475 14.54 9.23 -26.79
CA ALA A 475 13.50 9.79 -27.65
C ALA A 475 13.09 11.18 -27.13
N PRO A 476 13.80 12.27 -27.50
CA PRO A 476 13.40 13.63 -27.11
C PRO A 476 11.95 13.93 -27.52
N GLY A 477 11.29 14.85 -26.82
CA GLY A 477 9.88 15.15 -27.05
C GLY A 477 8.95 14.37 -26.13
N ASP A 478 7.67 14.73 -26.10
CA ASP A 478 6.66 13.99 -25.33
C ASP A 478 5.31 14.03 -26.06
N ALA A 479 5.03 12.98 -26.84
CA ALA A 479 3.85 12.88 -27.72
C ALA A 479 3.73 14.06 -28.71
N SER A 480 4.81 14.79 -28.90
CA SER A 480 4.95 15.99 -29.70
C SER A 480 6.43 16.32 -29.84
N VAL A 481 6.77 16.95 -30.95
CA VAL A 481 8.13 17.39 -31.23
C VAL A 481 8.63 18.33 -30.12
N GLY A 482 9.79 18.02 -29.54
CA GLY A 482 10.36 18.74 -28.41
C GLY A 482 11.89 18.72 -28.32
N VAL A 483 12.39 19.35 -27.25
CA VAL A 483 13.82 19.45 -26.97
C VAL A 483 14.14 18.75 -25.67
N PHE A 484 15.09 17.82 -25.69
CA PHE A 484 15.62 17.20 -24.48
C PHE A 484 17.09 17.57 -24.28
N ARG A 485 17.49 17.89 -23.05
CA ARG A 485 18.85 18.34 -22.75
C ARG A 485 19.57 17.40 -21.77
N ALA A 486 20.83 17.08 -22.04
CA ALA A 486 21.71 16.30 -21.15
C ALA A 486 23.17 16.79 -21.18
N ALA A 487 24.00 16.35 -20.23
CA ALA A 487 25.39 16.81 -20.10
C ALA A 487 26.33 16.24 -21.17
N SER A 488 26.09 15.00 -21.53
CA SER A 488 26.76 14.23 -22.59
C SER A 488 25.95 12.96 -22.79
N ALA A 489 26.23 12.22 -23.86
CA ALA A 489 25.58 10.94 -24.10
C ALA A 489 26.55 9.88 -24.63
N ASP A 490 26.56 8.74 -23.95
CA ASP A 490 27.31 7.54 -24.31
C ASP A 490 26.33 6.46 -24.78
N PHE A 491 26.18 6.33 -26.10
CA PHE A 491 25.37 5.30 -26.73
C PHE A 491 26.21 4.04 -26.99
N SER A 492 25.76 2.90 -26.45
CA SER A 492 26.39 1.60 -26.64
C SER A 492 25.79 0.84 -27.83
N ASP A 493 26.44 -0.26 -28.20
CA ASP A 493 25.98 -1.15 -29.27
C ASP A 493 24.54 -1.62 -29.01
N GLY A 494 23.68 -1.55 -30.03
CA GLY A 494 22.27 -1.93 -29.95
C GLY A 494 21.33 -0.88 -29.34
N SER A 495 21.83 0.30 -28.94
CA SER A 495 20.97 1.41 -28.50
C SER A 495 20.33 2.16 -29.67
N SER A 496 19.32 2.99 -29.38
CA SER A 496 18.63 3.82 -30.38
C SER A 496 18.54 5.29 -29.99
N VAL A 497 18.59 6.16 -30.99
CA VAL A 497 18.11 7.54 -30.94
C VAL A 497 16.84 7.60 -31.77
N ARG A 498 15.71 7.92 -31.14
CA ARG A 498 14.43 8.10 -31.83
C ARG A 498 14.11 9.57 -31.93
N ILE A 499 13.72 10.00 -33.13
CA ILE A 499 13.38 11.39 -33.44
C ILE A 499 12.01 11.38 -34.12
N GLU A 500 11.07 12.10 -33.52
CA GLU A 500 9.80 12.47 -34.11
C GLU A 500 10.00 13.67 -35.04
N LEU A 501 9.47 13.56 -36.25
CA LEU A 501 9.29 14.63 -37.20
C LEU A 501 7.82 15.00 -37.24
N ASP A 502 7.50 16.26 -37.59
CA ASP A 502 6.13 16.66 -37.86
C ASP A 502 6.08 17.38 -39.21
N SER A 503 5.68 16.64 -40.25
CA SER A 503 5.52 17.21 -41.60
C SER A 503 4.28 18.11 -41.75
N SER A 504 3.40 18.14 -40.75
CA SER A 504 2.31 19.12 -40.66
C SER A 504 2.69 20.40 -39.92
N ALA A 505 3.78 20.42 -39.17
CA ALA A 505 4.30 21.60 -38.50
C ALA A 505 5.21 22.45 -39.38
N GLY A 506 5.45 23.69 -38.95
CA GLY A 506 6.50 24.52 -39.52
C GLY A 506 7.89 23.97 -39.15
N VAL A 507 8.87 24.13 -40.04
CA VAL A 507 10.24 23.59 -39.87
C VAL A 507 10.95 24.00 -38.57
N ALA A 508 10.52 25.09 -37.91
CA ALA A 508 11.07 25.51 -36.62
C ALA A 508 10.78 24.53 -35.47
N ALA A 509 9.74 23.71 -35.59
CA ALA A 509 9.39 22.63 -34.67
C ALA A 509 9.08 21.34 -35.46
N GLY A 510 9.78 21.14 -36.58
CA GLY A 510 9.50 20.04 -37.51
C GLY A 510 10.23 18.74 -37.16
N ALA A 511 11.12 18.75 -36.18
CA ALA A 511 11.90 17.61 -35.74
C ALA A 511 12.35 17.77 -34.29
N ASP A 512 12.34 16.68 -33.53
CA ASP A 512 12.93 16.60 -32.20
C ASP A 512 14.39 17.03 -32.17
N LEU A 513 14.83 17.49 -31.00
CA LEU A 513 16.21 17.89 -30.76
C LEU A 513 16.73 17.31 -29.44
N LEU A 514 17.79 16.52 -29.51
CA LEU A 514 18.65 16.21 -28.37
C LEU A 514 19.76 17.26 -28.25
N VAL A 515 19.97 17.81 -27.06
CA VAL A 515 21.04 18.77 -26.79
C VAL A 515 22.00 18.24 -25.73
N LEU A 516 23.29 18.20 -26.05
CA LEU A 516 24.37 17.74 -25.18
C LEU A 516 25.26 18.93 -24.80
N ASP A 517 25.05 19.45 -23.59
CA ASP A 517 25.48 20.78 -23.17
C ASP A 517 26.47 20.71 -22.00
N GLN A 518 27.73 21.08 -22.23
CA GLN A 518 28.75 21.14 -21.17
C GLN A 518 28.42 22.18 -20.07
N GLY A 519 27.46 23.07 -20.31
CA GLY A 519 26.96 24.05 -19.35
C GLY A 519 26.00 23.50 -18.29
N ILE A 520 25.59 22.22 -18.36
CA ILE A 520 24.71 21.60 -17.34
C ILE A 520 25.35 21.59 -15.95
N GLN A 521 26.61 21.15 -15.87
CA GLN A 521 27.36 21.01 -14.64
C GLN A 521 28.84 21.26 -14.92
N THR A 522 29.62 21.63 -13.91
CA THR A 522 31.06 21.92 -14.07
C THR A 522 31.91 20.74 -14.55
N SER A 523 31.40 19.51 -14.43
CA SER A 523 32.04 18.29 -14.92
C SER A 523 31.44 17.75 -16.23
N ALA A 524 30.43 18.43 -16.79
CA ALA A 524 29.84 18.03 -18.06
C ALA A 524 30.84 18.28 -19.20
N THR A 525 30.84 17.40 -20.20
CA THR A 525 31.77 17.48 -21.32
C THR A 525 31.12 17.90 -22.63
N GLY A 526 29.79 17.80 -22.75
CA GLY A 526 29.08 18.04 -24.00
C GLY A 526 29.33 16.96 -25.06
N ASP A 527 29.93 15.83 -24.69
CA ASP A 527 30.39 14.82 -25.65
C ASP A 527 29.24 13.99 -26.24
N LEU A 528 29.40 13.62 -27.51
CA LEU A 528 28.60 12.63 -28.23
C LEU A 528 29.46 11.40 -28.52
N ASN A 529 29.19 10.31 -27.80
CA ASN A 529 29.89 9.04 -28.00
C ASN A 529 28.94 7.99 -28.57
N LEU A 530 29.22 7.53 -29.79
CA LEU A 530 28.49 6.45 -30.46
C LEU A 530 29.41 5.23 -30.56
N THR A 531 29.03 4.10 -29.99
CA THR A 531 29.85 2.87 -29.99
C THR A 531 29.07 1.70 -30.55
N GLY A 532 29.62 1.01 -31.56
CA GLY A 532 28.93 -0.09 -32.23
C GLY A 532 27.79 0.42 -33.12
N LEU A 533 26.76 -0.42 -33.31
CA LEU A 533 25.58 -0.09 -34.09
C LEU A 533 24.56 0.65 -33.20
N VAL A 534 24.55 1.98 -33.29
CA VAL A 534 23.52 2.83 -32.67
C VAL A 534 22.46 3.16 -33.71
N GLN A 535 21.19 2.81 -33.48
CA GLN A 535 20.13 2.95 -34.47
C GLN A 535 19.54 4.37 -34.46
N LEU A 536 19.38 4.99 -35.63
CA LEU A 536 18.54 6.17 -35.82
C LEU A 536 17.14 5.72 -36.24
N GLU A 537 16.14 6.03 -35.42
CA GLU A 537 14.73 5.78 -35.67
C GLU A 537 14.03 7.10 -35.97
N LEU A 538 13.48 7.24 -37.18
CA LEU A 538 12.67 8.39 -37.56
C LEU A 538 11.21 8.00 -37.63
N SER A 539 10.34 8.81 -37.03
CA SER A 539 8.89 8.71 -37.17
C SER A 539 8.31 10.06 -37.56
N ASP A 540 7.14 10.08 -38.21
CA ASP A 540 6.40 11.31 -38.47
C ASP A 540 5.10 11.26 -37.65
N ILE A 541 4.93 12.18 -36.71
CA ILE A 541 3.74 12.23 -35.83
C ILE A 541 2.53 12.83 -36.54
N SER A 542 2.70 13.35 -37.76
CA SER A 542 1.59 13.82 -38.56
C SER A 542 0.63 12.68 -38.88
N SER A 543 -0.67 12.92 -38.73
CA SER A 543 -1.72 11.98 -39.16
C SER A 543 -1.75 11.78 -40.69
N THR A 544 -1.13 12.68 -41.46
CA THR A 544 -0.98 12.58 -42.92
C THR A 544 0.45 12.93 -43.34
N PRO A 545 1.42 12.03 -43.13
CA PRO A 545 2.84 12.30 -43.41
C PRO A 545 3.09 12.72 -44.85
N MET A 546 3.77 13.85 -45.04
CA MET A 546 4.17 14.38 -46.35
C MET A 546 5.71 14.48 -46.45
N PRO A 547 6.30 14.28 -47.64
CA PRO A 547 7.73 14.46 -47.80
C PRO A 547 8.13 15.92 -47.53
N PHE A 548 9.19 16.11 -46.75
CA PHE A 548 9.77 17.43 -46.54
C PHE A 548 10.37 17.96 -47.85
N ALA A 549 10.30 19.29 -48.05
CA ALA A 549 10.89 19.94 -49.21
C ALA A 549 12.40 19.65 -49.30
N ILE A 550 12.91 19.47 -50.53
CA ILE A 550 14.34 19.29 -50.77
C ILE A 550 15.10 20.51 -50.25
N GLY A 551 16.18 20.26 -49.50
CA GLY A 551 16.98 21.26 -48.82
C GLY A 551 16.54 21.59 -47.40
N THR A 552 15.39 21.07 -46.93
CA THR A 552 15.02 21.15 -45.51
C THR A 552 16.06 20.41 -44.69
N THR A 553 16.62 21.10 -43.70
CA THR A 553 17.65 20.57 -42.79
C THR A 553 17.16 20.65 -41.36
N PHE A 554 17.23 19.53 -40.65
CA PHE A 554 16.93 19.43 -39.23
C PHE A 554 18.19 19.06 -38.44
N THR A 555 18.40 19.70 -37.29
CA THR A 555 19.33 19.26 -36.26
C THR A 555 18.66 18.18 -35.43
N LEU A 556 19.25 16.99 -35.39
CA LEU A 556 18.79 15.89 -34.53
C LEU A 556 19.47 15.93 -33.17
N ILE A 557 20.79 16.21 -33.18
CA ILE A 557 21.62 16.30 -31.98
C ILE A 557 22.47 17.56 -32.09
N SER A 558 22.40 18.45 -31.11
CA SER A 558 23.32 19.58 -30.95
C SER A 558 24.25 19.31 -29.77
N TYR A 559 25.56 19.43 -29.95
CA TYR A 559 26.54 19.10 -28.92
C TYR A 559 27.71 20.10 -28.92
N ASP A 560 28.26 20.42 -27.75
CA ASP A 560 29.36 21.39 -27.62
C ASP A 560 30.67 20.80 -27.04
N GLY A 561 30.72 19.47 -26.90
CA GLY A 561 31.91 18.68 -26.63
C GLY A 561 32.49 17.98 -27.86
N ALA A 562 33.16 16.85 -27.63
CA ALA A 562 33.76 16.03 -28.67
C ALA A 562 32.78 14.97 -29.22
N TRP A 563 32.90 14.70 -30.52
CA TRP A 563 32.34 13.50 -31.14
C TRP A 563 33.45 12.45 -31.31
N ASN A 564 33.19 11.21 -30.92
CA ASN A 564 34.19 10.14 -30.97
C ASN A 564 34.43 9.54 -32.37
N GLY A 565 33.74 10.02 -33.40
CA GLY A 565 33.82 9.47 -34.76
C GLY A 565 32.94 8.26 -35.02
N GLY A 566 32.16 7.78 -34.03
CA GLY A 566 31.19 6.72 -34.21
C GLY A 566 29.97 7.16 -35.02
N LEU A 567 29.25 6.23 -35.64
CA LEU A 567 28.18 6.52 -36.58
C LEU A 567 26.83 6.02 -36.06
N LEU A 568 25.76 6.73 -36.42
CA LEU A 568 24.40 6.20 -36.35
C LEU A 568 24.21 5.18 -37.48
N SER A 569 23.18 4.34 -37.36
CA SER A 569 22.84 3.30 -38.30
C SER A 569 21.35 3.35 -38.67
N SER A 570 21.01 2.89 -39.88
CA SER A 570 19.62 2.73 -40.30
C SER A 570 19.48 1.40 -41.05
N GLY A 571 18.46 0.61 -40.73
CA GLY A 571 18.27 -0.71 -41.31
C GLY A 571 19.47 -1.67 -41.09
N GLY A 572 20.23 -1.48 -40.00
CA GLY A 572 21.42 -2.27 -39.66
C GLY A 572 22.71 -1.87 -40.38
N ALA A 573 22.70 -0.80 -41.18
CA ALA A 573 23.90 -0.27 -41.84
C ALA A 573 24.31 1.07 -41.24
N GLU A 574 25.60 1.26 -40.98
CA GLU A 574 26.16 2.55 -40.54
C GLU A 574 25.96 3.65 -41.60
N LEU A 575 25.50 4.80 -41.13
CA LEU A 575 25.29 6.00 -41.92
C LEU A 575 26.60 6.80 -41.94
N GLN A 576 27.35 6.67 -43.03
CA GLN A 576 28.60 7.40 -43.22
C GLN A 576 28.37 8.92 -43.21
N ASP A 577 29.33 9.66 -42.68
CA ASP A 577 29.29 11.13 -42.69
C ASP A 577 29.20 11.68 -44.13
N GLY A 578 28.26 12.58 -44.37
CA GLY A 578 27.89 13.07 -45.71
C GLY A 578 27.15 12.06 -46.60
N GLY A 579 26.92 10.83 -46.12
CA GLY A 579 26.21 9.77 -46.82
C GLY A 579 24.70 9.98 -46.88
N THR A 580 24.02 9.22 -47.74
CA THR A 580 22.56 9.28 -47.86
C THR A 580 21.86 7.99 -47.43
N PHE A 581 20.67 8.13 -46.88
CA PHE A 581 19.79 7.02 -46.51
C PHE A 581 18.33 7.37 -46.81
N VAL A 582 17.49 6.34 -46.90
CA VAL A 582 16.05 6.53 -47.11
C VAL A 582 15.34 6.23 -45.81
N ALA A 583 14.51 7.16 -45.36
CA ALA A 583 13.64 6.99 -44.21
C ALA A 583 12.37 7.80 -44.41
N LEU A 584 11.23 7.24 -43.99
CA LEU A 584 9.91 7.79 -44.27
C LEU A 584 9.76 8.03 -45.80
N SER A 585 9.36 9.23 -46.21
CA SER A 585 9.12 9.60 -47.62
C SER A 585 10.29 10.38 -48.26
N ASN A 586 11.44 10.51 -47.59
CA ASN A 586 12.55 11.33 -48.06
C ASN A 586 13.84 10.50 -48.20
N THR A 587 14.69 10.89 -49.14
CA THR A 587 16.12 10.59 -49.08
C THR A 587 16.78 11.68 -48.25
N TRP A 588 17.51 11.29 -47.21
CA TRP A 588 18.21 12.18 -46.29
C TRP A 588 19.71 12.05 -46.51
N ARG A 589 20.42 13.18 -46.44
CA ARG A 589 21.88 13.20 -46.24
C ARG A 589 22.16 13.50 -44.77
N ILE A 590 23.03 12.72 -44.13
CA ILE A 590 23.47 12.95 -42.75
C ILE A 590 24.81 13.69 -42.70
N ASP A 591 25.00 14.56 -41.72
CA ASP A 591 26.27 15.22 -41.38
C ASP A 591 26.41 15.17 -39.86
N TYR A 592 27.54 14.74 -39.31
CA TYR A 592 27.71 14.58 -37.87
C TYR A 592 28.33 15.78 -37.17
N ALA A 593 29.04 16.65 -37.90
CA ALA A 593 29.93 17.65 -37.32
C ALA A 593 29.76 19.04 -37.94
N SER A 594 28.54 19.37 -38.37
CA SER A 594 28.24 20.70 -38.91
C SER A 594 28.36 21.76 -37.81
N SER A 595 29.07 22.85 -38.11
CA SER A 595 29.16 24.04 -37.25
C SER A 595 27.96 24.99 -37.40
N VAL A 596 27.02 24.66 -38.29
CA VAL A 596 25.79 25.43 -38.54
C VAL A 596 24.60 24.51 -38.36
N GLY A 597 23.68 24.91 -37.49
CA GLY A 597 22.44 24.21 -37.22
C GLY A 597 21.45 24.14 -38.38
N GLY A 598 20.53 23.18 -38.30
CA GLY A 598 19.30 23.12 -39.08
C GLY A 598 18.23 24.12 -38.61
N ALA A 599 17.05 24.04 -39.22
CA ALA A 599 15.98 25.02 -39.05
C ALA A 599 15.13 24.85 -37.77
N ASN A 600 15.11 23.65 -37.17
CA ASN A 600 14.33 23.36 -35.96
C ASN A 600 15.03 23.91 -34.71
N PHE A 601 14.27 24.51 -33.80
CA PHE A 601 14.72 24.94 -32.47
C PHE A 601 16.03 25.76 -32.45
N VAL A 602 16.23 26.68 -33.40
CA VAL A 602 17.49 27.47 -33.54
C VAL A 602 17.96 28.13 -32.24
N GLY A 603 17.04 28.61 -31.39
CA GLY A 603 17.38 29.23 -30.10
C GLY A 603 17.83 28.26 -29.01
N GLU A 604 17.54 26.97 -29.18
CA GLU A 604 17.89 25.92 -28.22
C GLU A 604 19.21 25.20 -28.58
N GLN A 605 19.66 25.33 -29.83
CA GLN A 605 20.91 24.73 -30.30
C GLN A 605 22.14 25.42 -29.68
N LEU A 606 23.19 24.65 -29.48
CA LEU A 606 24.44 25.12 -28.88
C LEU A 606 25.37 25.74 -29.93
N ASN A 607 26.29 26.58 -29.46
CA ASN A 607 27.41 27.10 -30.26
C ASN A 607 28.54 26.05 -30.34
N GLY A 608 28.22 24.90 -30.91
CA GLY A 608 29.10 23.73 -31.03
C GLY A 608 28.97 23.08 -32.40
N SER A 609 28.85 21.75 -32.41
CA SER A 609 28.61 20.96 -33.61
C SER A 609 27.19 20.38 -33.59
N SER A 610 26.74 19.87 -34.73
CA SER A 610 25.39 19.34 -34.91
C SER A 610 25.39 18.11 -35.81
N VAL A 611 24.64 17.09 -35.38
CA VAL A 611 24.20 15.99 -36.24
C VAL A 611 22.95 16.46 -36.98
N LEU A 612 23.04 16.56 -38.30
CA LEU A 612 22.00 17.06 -39.18
C LEU A 612 21.48 15.98 -40.12
N ILE A 613 20.23 16.11 -40.52
CA ILE A 613 19.70 15.47 -41.73
C ILE A 613 19.18 16.52 -42.70
N THR A 614 19.52 16.38 -43.99
CA THR A 614 19.03 17.26 -45.07
C THR A 614 18.26 16.44 -46.11
N ALA A 615 17.03 16.85 -46.44
CA ALA A 615 16.27 16.24 -47.52
C ALA A 615 16.96 16.49 -48.87
N VAL A 616 17.33 15.44 -49.59
CA VAL A 616 18.02 15.50 -50.88
C VAL A 616 17.22 14.79 -51.97
N PRO A 617 17.44 15.13 -53.26
CA PRO A 617 16.82 14.39 -54.35
C PRO A 617 17.17 12.91 -54.30
N GLU A 618 16.24 12.04 -54.68
CA GLU A 618 16.54 10.62 -54.83
C GLU A 618 17.71 10.40 -55.80
N PRO A 619 18.61 9.43 -55.53
CA PRO A 619 19.70 9.14 -56.45
C PRO A 619 19.13 8.70 -57.80
N ALA A 620 19.50 9.41 -58.87
CA ALA A 620 19.03 9.09 -60.22
C ALA A 620 19.41 7.65 -60.60
N SER A 621 18.41 6.87 -61.03
CA SER A 621 18.53 5.45 -61.41
C SER A 621 19.50 5.16 -62.57
N SER A 622 20.08 6.19 -63.19
CA SER A 622 21.05 6.10 -64.28
C SER A 622 22.47 5.68 -63.85
N VAL A 623 22.83 5.80 -62.56
CA VAL A 623 24.18 5.43 -62.08
C VAL A 623 24.35 3.92 -61.94
N LEU A 624 23.29 3.17 -61.62
CA LEU A 624 23.30 1.70 -61.52
C LEU A 624 23.46 1.00 -62.87
N VAL A 625 23.00 1.63 -63.96
CA VAL A 625 23.14 1.08 -65.33
C VAL A 625 24.49 1.44 -65.96
N GLY A 626 25.08 2.59 -65.59
CA GLY A 626 26.41 3.01 -66.07
C GLY A 626 27.56 2.12 -65.58
N GLY A 627 27.47 1.61 -64.34
CA GLY A 627 28.47 0.70 -63.77
C GLY A 627 28.51 -0.68 -64.43
N LEU A 628 27.36 -1.17 -64.91
CA LEU A 628 27.28 -2.48 -65.57
C LEU A 628 27.81 -2.43 -67.03
N ILE A 629 27.70 -1.28 -67.71
CA ILE A 629 28.16 -1.12 -69.10
C ILE A 629 29.70 -0.95 -69.17
N VAL A 630 30.33 -0.34 -68.16
CA VAL A 630 31.81 -0.20 -68.12
C VAL A 630 32.50 -1.54 -67.80
N ALA A 631 31.89 -2.41 -66.98
CA ALA A 631 32.41 -3.74 -66.71
C ALA A 631 32.37 -4.68 -67.93
N LEU A 632 31.37 -4.54 -68.82
CA LEU A 632 31.27 -5.31 -70.05
C LEU A 632 32.20 -4.80 -71.18
N ALA A 633 32.56 -3.51 -71.19
CA ALA A 633 33.46 -2.94 -72.18
C ALA A 633 34.95 -3.26 -71.94
N CYS A 634 35.37 -3.48 -70.68
CA CYS A 634 36.75 -3.84 -70.34
C CYS A 634 37.07 -5.35 -70.44
N GLY A 635 36.06 -6.23 -70.53
CA GLY A 635 36.25 -7.69 -70.62
C GLY A 635 36.46 -8.26 -72.03
N ALA A 636 36.22 -7.48 -73.10
CA ALA A 636 36.16 -8.00 -74.47
C ALA A 636 37.45 -7.84 -75.32
N ARG A 637 38.57 -7.41 -74.74
CA ARG A 637 39.87 -7.33 -75.46
C ARG A 637 40.97 -8.13 -74.76
N ARG A 638 40.92 -9.47 -74.85
CA ARG A 638 42.11 -10.35 -74.81
C ARG A 638 41.74 -11.80 -75.13
N ARG A 639 41.89 -12.20 -76.40
CA ARG A 639 42.46 -13.51 -76.83
C ARG A 639 42.39 -13.67 -78.35
N ARG A 640 43.53 -13.52 -79.03
CA ARG A 640 43.87 -14.30 -80.23
C ARG A 640 45.38 -14.23 -80.52
N VAL A 641 45.98 -15.41 -80.74
CA VAL A 641 47.32 -15.72 -81.30
C VAL A 641 48.48 -15.58 -80.29
N VAL A 642 49.37 -16.56 -80.01
CA VAL A 642 49.67 -17.93 -80.51
C VAL A 642 49.51 -18.93 -79.37
#